data_AF-A0AA38IN27-F1
#
_entry.id   AF-A0AA38IN27-F1
#
_cell.length_a   1.000
_cell.length_b   1.000
_cell.length_c   1.000
_cell.angle_alpha   90.00
_cell.angle_beta   90.00
_cell.angle_gamma   90.00
#
_symmetry.space_group_name_H-M   'P 1'
#
loop_
_entity.id
_entity.type
_entity.pdbx_description
1 polymer ?
#
loop_
_entity_poly.entity_id
_entity_poly.type
_entity_poly.pdbx_seq_one_letter_code
_entity_poly.pdbx_strand_id
1 'polypeptide(L)'
;MLLILVFQIVLCSISATGFTIHQENNACSSLKYYPVKAFSSHCYVNPNVLASTPEMIKLNGYKYGTYKVVSEDGYTSLIFRVLPHDGGRNRQPVILEHGVQVNSAVWTWMGNRSLAFVLTDAGYDVWLMNQRDSGYTTHNKYKTSDYKFWANSLDDVATKGVPAMLNTVATATNKSGSIIYIGHSRGSTLAFMYASENPKEAQKFLRGVVALSPIAYLNPNLVVRVLCNLAPIIGKVLELLRISVINYPVGLTIGFYQTLCTNLPYFCKLILLLTSGSVNQFQPNDLLAFFSIFPISLSVMETLQYAQIYRSGKFQKYNYGKKQNLLKYQQQEPPLYNLGNFKLPIYMYYGKRDILIKEKSVKRIFKELGSTEKRYSSAPVGINKKKLQFGHNDFIWSKDIQELFYKDLLRTLILYSTPTTSFTYHKENNACPRLLYYPVKAFTSRCYYNPNVLSSTPEMIQQNGYKCGTYKVVTDDGYTSLMFRVLPQVDDGGEKGQPIVLEHGVQVNSAVWTWMGDRSLAFVLARAGYDVWLVNQRDSGYTTHDKYKTSDSRFWASSLDDMASKGVPAILNTVATATNKSGSVIYIGHSRGSILGFMYASEYPDEAQKFLRGVVALAPVAYFDFSLHFRIVAYLAPIILPRISVLNYPVKYSIKFYQILCTNLPHVCELILLAVSGSVYQFLPDDLLAFFSIFPVSLSSMQVSHIVQLFRSGRFQKYDYGRKENLLKYGQEVPPLYNLSNFKLPAYLFYGKKDIFMKEKSVKRTFEEIGSSEKGYFSVPIGNDDTKLQFGHNDFILSRYIEELFYKDLLKPESIKLNGYKYATYKVVSEDGYTSLMFRVLPQDNHGRKGPPVVLEHGIQTNSAIWTYRGNKSLAFVLTEAGYDVWLVNQRDSGYTTHNKYKPSDYNFWATSMDDVASKGVPAILNTIATATNKSSSIIYIGHSRGSTLVFMYASENPEEAQKLLRGVVALSPIVYLNPNLVVRVLCYLAPIIGKVLELLRIPVLNYPVGLTIGFYQILCTNLPYFCKLILLLTSGSANQFPPGDLLAVFSNFPITISVMHILQYAQIYRSGKFQKYNYGKKQNMLKYQQEEPPLYNLGNFKLPIYMYYGQRDILIKKKSVERVFKELGSTEKEYFSTPVGIDDKKLQFGHNDFVWSRYIEELFYKDLLRTLSKLQPKFSLE
;
A
#
# COMPACT_ATOMS: atom_id res chain seq x y z
N MET A 1 8.75 21.76 -5.62
CA MET A 1 7.71 22.80 -5.71
C MET A 1 7.78 23.61 -7.01
N LEU A 2 8.93 24.14 -7.47
CA LEU A 2 9.03 24.69 -8.84
C LEU A 2 8.81 23.61 -9.92
N LEU A 3 9.32 22.40 -9.70
CA LEU A 3 8.99 21.22 -10.51
C LEU A 3 7.50 20.86 -10.47
N ILE A 4 6.80 21.17 -9.37
CA ILE A 4 5.37 20.90 -9.18
C ILE A 4 4.55 22.04 -9.82
N LEU A 5 4.95 23.30 -9.67
CA LEU A 5 4.37 24.45 -10.36
C LEU A 5 4.57 24.36 -11.88
N VAL A 6 5.76 23.98 -12.34
CA VAL A 6 6.06 23.75 -13.76
C VAL A 6 5.32 22.51 -14.27
N PHE A 7 5.19 21.42 -13.48
CA PHE A 7 4.31 20.30 -13.80
C PHE A 7 2.83 20.73 -13.92
N GLN A 8 2.35 21.52 -12.97
CA GLN A 8 0.97 21.99 -12.89
C GLN A 8 0.63 22.96 -14.02
N ILE A 9 1.58 23.82 -14.42
CA ILE A 9 1.42 24.75 -15.55
C ILE A 9 1.44 23.99 -16.89
N VAL A 10 2.27 22.96 -17.05
CA VAL A 10 2.37 22.17 -18.29
C VAL A 10 1.18 21.22 -18.48
N LEU A 11 0.59 20.69 -17.41
CA LEU A 11 -0.53 19.75 -17.47
C LEU A 11 -1.89 20.44 -17.75
N CYS A 12 -2.05 21.71 -17.39
CA CYS A 12 -3.27 22.48 -17.66
C CYS A 12 -3.53 22.76 -19.16
N SER A 13 -2.55 22.57 -20.04
CA SER A 13 -2.67 22.90 -21.47
C SER A 13 -3.22 21.75 -22.34
N ILE A 14 -3.44 20.53 -21.82
CA ILE A 14 -3.69 19.34 -22.66
C ILE A 14 -4.92 18.51 -22.26
N SER A 15 -5.53 18.69 -21.09
CA SER A 15 -6.58 17.76 -20.64
C SER A 15 -8.00 18.17 -21.08
N ALA A 16 -8.37 17.81 -22.32
CA ALA A 16 -9.77 17.64 -22.70
C ALA A 16 -10.10 16.14 -22.67
N THR A 17 -10.71 15.68 -21.57
CA THR A 17 -11.67 14.56 -21.50
C THR A 17 -12.08 14.40 -20.03
N GLY A 18 -13.33 14.74 -19.74
CA GLY A 18 -13.92 14.58 -18.41
C GLY A 18 -14.22 13.11 -18.13
N PHE A 19 -13.93 12.66 -16.93
CA PHE A 19 -14.42 11.39 -16.40
C PHE A 19 -15.07 11.63 -15.04
N THR A 20 -16.36 11.34 -14.95
CA THR A 20 -17.09 11.11 -13.70
C THR A 20 -16.78 9.69 -13.22
N ILE A 21 -16.32 9.55 -11.98
CA ILE A 21 -15.93 8.26 -11.39
C ILE A 21 -17.13 7.68 -10.63
N HIS A 22 -17.65 6.54 -11.09
CA HIS A 22 -18.55 5.67 -10.31
C HIS A 22 -17.76 4.91 -9.22
N GLN A 23 -18.42 4.62 -8.10
CA GLN A 23 -17.85 4.22 -6.81
C GLN A 23 -16.86 3.03 -6.84
N GLU A 24 -15.59 3.34 -6.58
CA GLU A 24 -14.54 2.43 -6.11
C GLU A 24 -14.13 2.80 -4.67
N ASN A 25 -13.48 1.87 -3.95
CA ASN A 25 -12.76 2.17 -2.71
C ASN A 25 -11.86 3.40 -2.87
N ASN A 26 -11.88 4.32 -1.90
CA ASN A 26 -11.18 5.61 -2.01
C ASN A 26 -10.48 6.05 -0.71
N ALA A 27 -10.49 5.21 0.32
CA ALA A 27 -9.73 5.40 1.55
C ALA A 27 -9.02 4.09 1.92
N CYS A 28 -7.76 4.13 2.34
CA CYS A 28 -6.98 2.94 2.66
C CYS A 28 -6.20 3.07 3.97
N SER A 29 -6.15 2.02 4.79
CA SER A 29 -5.46 2.03 6.10
C SER A 29 -3.94 2.29 6.05
N SER A 30 -3.33 2.17 4.87
CA SER A 30 -1.92 2.45 4.60
C SER A 30 -1.72 2.97 3.19
N LEU A 31 -0.71 3.83 3.00
CA LEU A 31 -0.35 4.39 1.70
C LEU A 31 -0.07 3.29 0.68
N LYS A 32 0.52 2.17 1.09
CA LYS A 32 0.84 1.04 0.20
C LYS A 32 -0.37 0.36 -0.46
N TYR A 33 -1.58 0.54 0.06
CA TYR A 33 -2.78 -0.12 -0.48
C TYR A 33 -3.58 0.76 -1.45
N TYR A 34 -3.31 2.08 -1.51
CA TYR A 34 -3.95 2.97 -2.49
C TYR A 34 -3.78 2.50 -3.95
N PRO A 35 -2.59 2.01 -4.36
CA PRO A 35 -2.42 1.40 -5.66
C PRO A 35 -2.84 -0.07 -5.69
N VAL A 36 -3.78 -0.53 -4.87
CA VAL A 36 -4.52 -1.78 -5.10
C VAL A 36 -5.94 -1.62 -4.54
N LYS A 37 -6.44 -0.37 -4.45
CA LYS A 37 -7.61 -0.03 -3.64
C LYS A 37 -8.88 -0.75 -4.07
N ALA A 38 -9.03 -1.01 -5.38
CA ALA A 38 -10.18 -1.73 -5.94
C ALA A 38 -10.31 -3.17 -5.41
N PHE A 39 -9.19 -3.80 -5.02
CA PHE A 39 -9.14 -5.21 -4.61
C PHE A 39 -8.65 -5.41 -3.16
N SER A 40 -8.32 -4.32 -2.45
CA SER A 40 -7.75 -4.36 -1.10
C SER A 40 -8.83 -4.23 -0.04
N SER A 41 -8.97 -5.23 0.84
CA SER A 41 -9.84 -5.20 2.03
C SER A 41 -9.41 -4.16 3.09
N HIS A 42 -8.20 -3.61 2.93
CA HIS A 42 -7.72 -2.45 3.70
C HIS A 42 -8.20 -1.11 3.16
N CYS A 43 -8.90 -1.13 2.03
CA CYS A 43 -9.50 0.04 1.44
C CYS A 43 -11.02 -0.07 1.50
N TYR A 44 -11.67 1.07 1.68
CA TYR A 44 -13.12 1.18 1.77
C TYR A 44 -13.58 2.46 1.08
N VAL A 45 -14.87 2.55 0.81
CA VAL A 45 -15.48 3.79 0.32
C VAL A 45 -15.64 4.74 1.50
N ASN A 46 -14.85 5.80 1.53
CA ASN A 46 -15.10 6.99 2.32
C ASN A 46 -16.03 7.92 1.53
N PRO A 47 -17.30 8.07 1.96
CA PRO A 47 -18.28 8.88 1.24
C PRO A 47 -17.92 10.38 1.24
N ASN A 48 -17.09 10.84 2.19
CA ASN A 48 -16.66 12.24 2.23
C ASN A 48 -15.75 12.62 1.05
N VAL A 49 -15.10 11.69 0.35
CA VAL A 49 -14.18 12.01 -0.77
C VAL A 49 -14.90 12.61 -1.98
N LEU A 50 -16.20 12.34 -2.13
CA LEU A 50 -17.01 12.76 -3.26
C LEU A 50 -18.05 13.83 -2.88
N ALA A 51 -18.08 14.22 -1.61
CA ALA A 51 -19.12 15.06 -1.04
C ALA A 51 -18.69 16.53 -0.98
N SER A 52 -19.62 17.43 -1.30
CA SER A 52 -19.53 18.85 -0.96
C SER A 52 -19.60 19.07 0.57
N THR A 53 -19.23 20.25 1.07
CA THR A 53 -19.32 20.55 2.52
C THR A 53 -20.71 20.26 3.09
N PRO A 54 -21.82 20.67 2.46
CA PRO A 54 -23.16 20.33 2.93
C PRO A 54 -23.46 18.83 2.97
N GLU A 55 -23.03 18.09 1.95
CA GLU A 55 -23.18 16.64 1.89
C GLU A 55 -22.36 15.93 2.98
N MET A 56 -21.12 16.38 3.24
CA MET A 56 -20.31 15.87 4.34
C MET A 56 -21.00 16.07 5.70
N ILE A 57 -21.65 17.22 5.92
CA ILE A 57 -22.42 17.47 7.17
C ILE A 57 -23.57 16.46 7.29
N LYS A 58 -24.34 16.26 6.20
CA LYS A 58 -25.45 15.30 6.15
C LYS A 58 -25.01 13.85 6.34
N LEU A 59 -23.93 13.44 5.67
CA LEU A 59 -23.35 12.08 5.76
C LEU A 59 -22.90 11.74 7.19
N ASN A 60 -22.50 12.75 7.98
CA ASN A 60 -22.10 12.57 9.37
C ASN A 60 -23.27 12.64 10.37
N GLY A 61 -24.51 12.75 9.87
CA GLY A 61 -25.74 12.70 10.66
C GLY A 61 -26.31 14.06 11.06
N TYR A 62 -25.69 15.17 10.64
CA TYR A 62 -26.08 16.51 11.04
C TYR A 62 -26.96 17.18 9.98
N LYS A 63 -27.84 18.09 10.41
CA LYS A 63 -28.51 19.02 9.51
C LYS A 63 -27.62 20.24 9.29
N TYR A 64 -27.82 20.96 8.19
CA TYR A 64 -27.08 22.20 7.92
C TYR A 64 -28.02 23.33 7.46
N GLY A 65 -27.59 24.57 7.69
CA GLY A 65 -28.15 25.77 7.07
C GLY A 65 -27.15 26.38 6.07
N THR A 66 -27.67 27.00 5.01
CA THR A 66 -26.86 27.71 4.00
C THR A 66 -27.25 29.17 3.97
N TYR A 67 -26.26 30.06 3.99
CA TYR A 67 -26.48 31.51 4.00
C TYR A 67 -25.69 32.18 2.87
N LYS A 68 -26.33 33.11 2.18
CA LYS A 68 -25.69 33.93 1.14
C LYS A 68 -25.11 35.19 1.78
N VAL A 69 -23.84 35.46 1.52
CA VAL A 69 -23.13 36.66 1.98
C VAL A 69 -22.72 37.47 0.77
N VAL A 70 -23.18 38.72 0.69
CA VAL A 70 -22.82 39.64 -0.40
C VAL A 70 -21.83 40.67 0.14
N SER A 71 -20.63 40.74 -0.45
CA SER A 71 -19.67 41.80 -0.13
C SER A 71 -19.93 43.06 -0.96
N GLU A 72 -19.45 44.19 -0.46
CA GLU A 72 -19.64 45.53 -1.04
C GLU A 72 -19.22 45.65 -2.52
N ASP A 73 -18.23 44.87 -2.95
CA ASP A 73 -17.69 44.87 -4.31
C ASP A 73 -18.30 43.78 -5.21
N GLY A 74 -19.40 43.15 -4.79
CA GLY A 74 -20.25 42.35 -5.67
C GLY A 74 -20.00 40.84 -5.67
N TYR A 75 -19.12 40.31 -4.81
CA TYR A 75 -19.01 38.86 -4.59
C TYR A 75 -20.15 38.35 -3.72
N THR A 76 -20.73 37.22 -4.11
CA THR A 76 -21.69 36.45 -3.30
C THR A 76 -21.05 35.12 -2.90
N SER A 77 -20.82 34.92 -1.61
CA SER A 77 -20.23 33.68 -1.05
C SER A 77 -21.29 32.88 -0.28
N LEU A 78 -21.25 31.55 -0.37
CA LEU A 78 -22.10 30.68 0.45
C LEU A 78 -21.36 30.25 1.71
N ILE A 79 -21.91 30.53 2.89
CA ILE A 79 -21.42 30.03 4.17
C ILE A 79 -22.38 28.98 4.74
N PHE A 80 -21.87 28.06 5.57
CA PHE A 80 -22.63 26.94 6.10
C PHE A 80 -22.72 26.99 7.62
N ARG A 81 -23.83 26.53 8.19
CA ARG A 81 -24.06 26.38 9.63
C ARG A 81 -24.36 24.92 9.95
N VAL A 82 -23.68 24.31 10.92
CA VAL A 82 -23.98 22.95 11.38
C VAL A 82 -25.07 23.04 12.45
N LEU A 83 -26.21 22.39 12.22
CA LEU A 83 -27.37 22.47 13.11
C LEU A 83 -27.29 21.39 14.20
N PRO A 84 -27.52 21.75 15.48
CA PRO A 84 -27.58 20.79 16.58
C PRO A 84 -28.66 19.73 16.42
N HIS A 85 -28.42 18.52 16.94
CA HIS A 85 -29.40 17.44 16.95
C HIS A 85 -30.65 17.74 17.79
N ASP A 86 -30.49 18.49 18.88
CA ASP A 86 -31.55 18.88 19.81
C ASP A 86 -32.31 20.15 19.39
N GLY A 87 -31.94 20.78 18.26
CA GLY A 87 -32.52 22.04 17.82
C GLY A 87 -32.27 23.23 18.77
N GLY A 88 -31.32 23.11 19.70
CA GLY A 88 -31.14 24.03 20.82
C GLY A 88 -30.95 25.48 20.39
N ARG A 89 -31.92 26.34 20.74
CA ARG A 89 -31.77 27.80 20.67
C ARG A 89 -30.87 28.25 21.84
N ASN A 90 -30.06 29.28 21.59
CA ASN A 90 -29.20 29.96 22.59
C ASN A 90 -27.76 29.46 22.80
N ARG A 91 -27.18 28.69 21.87
CA ARG A 91 -25.77 28.24 21.91
C ARG A 91 -24.75 29.34 21.56
N GLN A 92 -23.50 29.20 22.00
CA GLN A 92 -22.40 30.16 21.78
C GLN A 92 -21.90 30.09 20.31
N PRO A 93 -21.98 31.18 19.51
CA PRO A 93 -21.54 31.16 18.11
C PRO A 93 -20.03 31.07 17.96
N VAL A 94 -19.59 30.16 17.09
CA VAL A 94 -18.19 29.94 16.69
C VAL A 94 -18.07 29.93 15.18
N ILE A 95 -17.16 30.74 14.66
CA ILE A 95 -16.80 30.79 13.25
C ILE A 95 -15.50 30.02 13.01
N LEU A 96 -15.49 29.17 11.98
CA LEU A 96 -14.32 28.44 11.50
C LEU A 96 -13.87 28.99 10.14
N GLU A 97 -12.72 29.67 10.10
CA GLU A 97 -12.12 30.25 8.89
C GLU A 97 -10.96 29.39 8.37
N HIS A 98 -11.04 29.02 7.09
CA HIS A 98 -10.10 28.10 6.45
C HIS A 98 -8.75 28.75 6.04
N GLY A 99 -7.77 27.89 5.76
CA GLY A 99 -6.45 28.28 5.28
C GLY A 99 -6.36 28.54 3.77
N VAL A 100 -5.12 28.63 3.28
CA VAL A 100 -4.82 28.79 1.84
C VAL A 100 -5.11 27.51 1.07
N GLN A 101 -5.66 27.62 -0.15
CA GLN A 101 -5.93 26.49 -1.06
C GLN A 101 -6.84 25.38 -0.48
N VAL A 102 -7.66 25.70 0.51
CA VAL A 102 -8.76 24.86 1.04
C VAL A 102 -10.03 25.71 1.17
N ASN A 103 -11.18 25.08 1.45
CA ASN A 103 -12.46 25.77 1.75
C ASN A 103 -13.08 25.24 3.06
N SER A 104 -14.34 25.59 3.33
CA SER A 104 -15.12 25.13 4.50
C SER A 104 -15.07 23.62 4.76
N ALA A 105 -14.87 22.78 3.74
CA ALA A 105 -14.79 21.33 3.88
C ALA A 105 -13.62 20.87 4.77
N VAL A 106 -12.59 21.71 4.95
CA VAL A 106 -11.47 21.44 5.86
C VAL A 106 -11.91 21.21 7.31
N TRP A 107 -13.10 21.67 7.68
CA TRP A 107 -13.67 21.51 9.01
C TRP A 107 -14.63 20.31 9.15
N THR A 108 -14.88 19.56 8.08
CA THR A 108 -15.86 18.45 8.04
C THR A 108 -15.32 17.15 7.42
N TRP A 109 -14.24 17.21 6.64
CA TRP A 109 -13.77 16.09 5.81
C TRP A 109 -13.27 14.85 6.58
N MET A 110 -12.76 15.00 7.82
CA MET A 110 -12.30 13.87 8.66
C MET A 110 -13.46 13.08 9.30
N GLY A 111 -14.71 13.33 8.88
CA GLY A 111 -15.90 12.76 9.50
C GLY A 111 -16.02 13.18 10.96
N ASN A 112 -16.42 12.28 11.86
CA ASN A 112 -16.62 12.56 13.29
C ASN A 112 -15.39 13.11 14.06
N ARG A 113 -14.18 13.05 13.49
CA ARG A 113 -12.98 13.68 14.07
C ARG A 113 -12.88 15.17 13.76
N SER A 114 -13.71 15.71 12.89
CA SER A 114 -13.58 17.09 12.41
C SER A 114 -14.08 18.10 13.45
N LEU A 115 -13.39 19.24 13.54
CA LEU A 115 -13.65 20.26 14.55
C LEU A 115 -15.11 20.74 14.55
N ALA A 116 -15.74 20.85 13.38
CA ALA A 116 -17.11 21.34 13.28
C ALA A 116 -18.10 20.47 14.08
N PHE A 117 -17.96 19.16 14.01
CA PHE A 117 -18.83 18.22 14.73
C PHE A 117 -18.49 18.18 16.20
N VAL A 118 -17.19 18.15 16.56
CA VAL A 118 -16.75 18.19 17.95
C VAL A 118 -17.28 19.42 18.69
N LEU A 119 -17.26 20.59 18.05
CA LEU A 119 -17.81 21.82 18.65
C LEU A 119 -19.34 21.78 18.71
N THR A 120 -20.02 21.24 17.70
CA THR A 120 -21.48 21.09 17.71
C THR A 120 -21.93 20.17 18.84
N ASP A 121 -21.25 19.04 19.03
CA ASP A 121 -21.47 18.09 20.12
C ASP A 121 -21.14 18.70 21.49
N ALA A 122 -20.13 19.56 21.57
CA ALA A 122 -19.78 20.30 22.78
C ALA A 122 -20.74 21.46 23.11
N GLY A 123 -21.81 21.67 22.34
CA GLY A 123 -22.84 22.66 22.63
C GLY A 123 -22.64 24.03 21.97
N TYR A 124 -21.71 24.18 21.03
CA TYR A 124 -21.51 25.43 20.27
C TYR A 124 -22.45 25.53 19.06
N ASP A 125 -22.68 26.75 18.59
CA ASP A 125 -23.34 27.05 17.31
C ASP A 125 -22.27 27.31 16.24
N VAL A 126 -22.07 26.35 15.33
CA VAL A 126 -20.87 26.30 14.48
C VAL A 126 -21.17 26.80 13.06
N TRP A 127 -20.35 27.76 12.61
CA TRP A 127 -20.44 28.41 11.30
C TRP A 127 -19.13 28.23 10.50
N LEU A 128 -19.24 27.78 9.26
CA LEU A 128 -18.12 27.46 8.37
C LEU A 128 -18.02 28.49 7.24
N MET A 129 -16.90 29.21 7.19
CA MET A 129 -16.70 30.30 6.23
C MET A 129 -16.17 29.79 4.90
N ASN A 130 -16.42 30.55 3.83
CA ASN A 130 -15.91 30.31 2.49
C ASN A 130 -15.52 31.65 1.86
N GLN A 131 -14.24 31.85 1.60
CA GLN A 131 -13.73 33.08 0.98
C GLN A 131 -13.95 33.10 -0.55
N ARG A 132 -13.60 34.21 -1.18
CA ARG A 132 -13.87 34.50 -2.59
C ARG A 132 -13.25 33.51 -3.58
N ASP A 133 -12.22 32.80 -3.14
CA ASP A 133 -11.48 31.79 -3.87
C ASP A 133 -11.91 30.34 -3.58
N SER A 134 -12.88 30.15 -2.68
CA SER A 134 -13.29 28.85 -2.11
C SER A 134 -13.99 27.88 -3.08
N GLY A 135 -14.41 28.36 -4.26
CA GLY A 135 -15.28 27.64 -5.18
C GLY A 135 -16.78 27.72 -4.86
N TYR A 136 -17.17 28.33 -3.73
CA TYR A 136 -18.57 28.57 -3.34
C TYR A 136 -19.00 30.03 -3.56
N THR A 137 -18.43 30.67 -4.57
CA THR A 137 -18.54 32.12 -4.77
C THR A 137 -18.90 32.46 -6.21
N THR A 138 -19.81 33.41 -6.37
CA THR A 138 -20.14 34.05 -7.65
C THR A 138 -19.93 35.57 -7.55
N HIS A 139 -19.99 36.26 -8.69
CA HIS A 139 -19.87 37.71 -8.75
C HIS A 139 -20.98 38.27 -9.63
N ASN A 140 -21.55 39.42 -9.27
CA ASN A 140 -22.67 40.02 -10.01
C ASN A 140 -22.29 40.48 -11.44
N LYS A 141 -21.04 40.94 -11.63
CA LYS A 141 -20.50 41.45 -12.90
C LYS A 141 -19.55 40.52 -13.68
N TYR A 142 -18.67 39.78 -12.99
CA TYR A 142 -17.57 39.04 -13.62
C TYR A 142 -17.80 37.52 -13.55
N LYS A 143 -17.42 36.79 -14.59
CA LYS A 143 -17.43 35.32 -14.61
C LYS A 143 -16.10 34.76 -14.09
N THR A 144 -16.10 33.52 -13.62
CA THR A 144 -14.87 32.82 -13.17
C THR A 144 -13.82 32.62 -14.28
N SER A 145 -14.18 32.79 -15.55
CA SER A 145 -13.25 32.84 -16.69
C SER A 145 -12.54 34.18 -16.85
N ASP A 146 -13.05 35.24 -16.22
CA ASP A 146 -12.57 36.60 -16.44
C ASP A 146 -11.37 36.89 -15.55
N TYR A 147 -10.34 37.52 -16.11
CA TYR A 147 -9.15 37.95 -15.35
C TYR A 147 -9.53 38.77 -14.10
N LYS A 148 -10.52 39.67 -14.23
CA LYS A 148 -10.98 40.57 -13.17
C LYS A 148 -11.66 39.86 -12.00
N PHE A 149 -12.23 38.67 -12.20
CA PHE A 149 -12.79 37.87 -11.11
C PHE A 149 -11.70 37.41 -10.13
N TRP A 150 -10.47 37.20 -10.61
CA TRP A 150 -9.38 36.69 -9.77
C TRP A 150 -8.37 37.77 -9.34
N ALA A 151 -8.58 39.02 -9.75
CA ALA A 151 -7.69 40.15 -9.46
C ALA A 151 -7.89 40.70 -8.03
N ASN A 152 -7.85 39.82 -7.02
CA ASN A 152 -8.06 40.16 -5.61
C ASN A 152 -6.77 39.94 -4.81
N SER A 153 -6.47 40.87 -3.92
CA SER A 153 -5.40 40.75 -2.93
C SER A 153 -5.92 40.19 -1.60
N LEU A 154 -5.03 39.87 -0.65
CA LEU A 154 -5.45 39.51 0.71
C LEU A 154 -6.17 40.69 1.40
N ASP A 155 -5.87 41.93 0.99
CA ASP A 155 -6.51 43.14 1.51
C ASP A 155 -8.02 43.09 1.21
N ASP A 156 -8.39 42.76 -0.03
CA ASP A 156 -9.79 42.69 -0.46
C ASP A 156 -10.57 41.60 0.30
N VAL A 157 -9.93 40.46 0.58
CA VAL A 157 -10.54 39.37 1.34
C VAL A 157 -10.78 39.80 2.80
N ALA A 158 -9.79 40.43 3.43
CA ALA A 158 -9.84 40.81 4.84
C ALA A 158 -10.79 41.99 5.12
N THR A 159 -10.78 43.03 4.29
CA THR A 159 -11.54 44.26 4.59
C THR A 159 -12.96 44.27 4.03
N LYS A 160 -13.28 43.37 3.09
CA LYS A 160 -14.61 43.33 2.45
C LYS A 160 -15.34 42.02 2.65
N GLY A 161 -14.62 40.88 2.62
CA GLY A 161 -15.20 39.55 2.79
C GLY A 161 -15.56 39.25 4.25
N VAL A 162 -14.57 39.35 5.14
CA VAL A 162 -14.72 39.06 6.58
C VAL A 162 -15.86 39.86 7.25
N PRO A 163 -15.95 41.21 7.14
CA PRO A 163 -17.01 41.96 7.82
C PRO A 163 -18.42 41.56 7.37
N ALA A 164 -18.61 41.30 6.07
CA ALA A 164 -19.90 40.84 5.54
C ALA A 164 -20.33 39.51 6.17
N MET A 165 -19.40 38.55 6.32
CA MET A 165 -19.67 37.26 6.95
C MET A 165 -19.99 37.40 8.45
N LEU A 166 -19.22 38.22 9.18
CA LEU A 166 -19.48 38.47 10.61
C LEU A 166 -20.86 39.09 10.83
N ASN A 167 -21.24 40.06 10.00
CA ASN A 167 -22.56 40.69 10.08
C ASN A 167 -23.69 39.70 9.81
N THR A 168 -23.55 38.82 8.80
CA THR A 168 -24.53 37.76 8.53
C THR A 168 -24.69 36.81 9.72
N VAL A 169 -23.59 36.35 10.33
CA VAL A 169 -23.64 35.45 11.50
C VAL A 169 -24.26 36.16 12.70
N ALA A 170 -23.85 37.40 12.99
CA ALA A 170 -24.38 38.18 14.11
C ALA A 170 -25.90 38.40 13.99
N THR A 171 -26.37 38.68 12.78
CA THR A 171 -27.80 38.87 12.48
C THR A 171 -28.56 37.55 12.61
N ALA A 172 -28.06 36.46 12.02
CA ALA A 172 -28.74 35.17 12.02
C ALA A 172 -28.80 34.50 13.41
N THR A 173 -27.89 34.86 14.31
CA THR A 173 -27.81 34.33 15.68
C THR A 173 -28.39 35.28 16.73
N ASN A 174 -28.67 36.54 16.36
CA ASN A 174 -29.00 37.64 17.27
C ASN A 174 -27.96 37.80 18.42
N LYS A 175 -26.68 37.63 18.10
CA LYS A 175 -25.59 37.47 19.07
C LYS A 175 -24.33 38.28 18.74
N SER A 176 -24.51 39.56 18.42
CA SER A 176 -23.39 40.50 18.20
C SER A 176 -22.50 40.62 19.45
N GLY A 177 -21.18 40.71 19.25
CA GLY A 177 -20.20 40.86 20.33
C GLY A 177 -19.86 39.56 21.07
N SER A 178 -20.54 38.46 20.74
CA SER A 178 -20.30 37.16 21.37
C SER A 178 -19.53 36.18 20.49
N ILE A 179 -19.34 36.44 19.19
CA ILE A 179 -18.81 35.46 18.24
C ILE A 179 -17.35 35.12 18.55
N ILE A 180 -17.02 33.84 18.64
CA ILE A 180 -15.63 33.39 18.74
C ILE A 180 -15.12 33.05 17.33
N TYR A 181 -13.99 33.64 16.94
CA TYR A 181 -13.39 33.42 15.62
C TYR A 181 -12.21 32.44 15.73
N ILE A 182 -12.24 31.34 14.97
CA ILE A 182 -11.14 30.38 14.89
C ILE A 182 -10.62 30.37 13.45
N GLY A 183 -9.38 30.83 13.24
CA GLY A 183 -8.77 30.91 11.92
C GLY A 183 -7.53 30.03 11.79
N HIS A 184 -7.45 29.20 10.75
CA HIS A 184 -6.24 28.43 10.42
C HIS A 184 -5.43 29.09 9.31
N SER A 185 -4.10 29.16 9.47
CA SER A 185 -3.19 29.62 8.41
C SER A 185 -3.57 31.01 7.89
N ARG A 186 -3.93 31.14 6.61
CA ARG A 186 -4.49 32.38 6.02
C ARG A 186 -5.67 32.94 6.83
N GLY A 187 -6.55 32.12 7.39
CA GLY A 187 -7.65 32.59 8.21
C GLY A 187 -7.19 33.39 9.44
N SER A 188 -6.03 33.05 10.03
CA SER A 188 -5.41 33.88 11.07
C SER A 188 -4.93 35.23 10.51
N THR A 189 -4.34 35.24 9.31
CA THR A 189 -3.91 36.47 8.62
C THR A 189 -5.06 37.42 8.41
N LEU A 190 -6.21 36.92 7.95
CA LEU A 190 -7.42 37.71 7.73
C LEU A 190 -7.93 38.36 9.03
N ALA A 191 -7.91 37.61 10.15
CA ALA A 191 -8.26 38.17 11.46
C ALA A 191 -7.31 39.30 11.88
N PHE A 192 -6.00 39.13 11.68
CA PHE A 192 -5.03 40.19 11.99
C PHE A 192 -5.25 41.44 11.15
N MET A 193 -5.45 41.28 9.84
CA MET A 193 -5.68 42.40 8.93
C MET A 193 -6.97 43.14 9.28
N TYR A 194 -8.09 42.42 9.40
CA TYR A 194 -9.40 43.02 9.67
C TYR A 194 -9.45 43.74 11.01
N ALA A 195 -9.03 43.09 12.11
CA ALA A 195 -9.14 43.67 13.45
C ALA A 195 -8.07 44.73 13.75
N SER A 196 -7.01 44.83 12.95
CA SER A 196 -6.04 45.94 13.04
C SER A 196 -6.47 47.16 12.24
N GLU A 197 -7.14 46.94 11.10
CA GLU A 197 -7.67 48.02 10.26
C GLU A 197 -8.97 48.60 10.83
N ASN A 198 -9.86 47.74 11.34
CA ASN A 198 -11.20 48.08 11.83
C ASN A 198 -11.43 47.62 13.28
N PRO A 199 -10.64 48.08 14.27
CA PRO A 199 -10.66 47.52 15.62
C PRO A 199 -12.00 47.67 16.35
N LYS A 200 -12.66 48.83 16.23
CA LYS A 200 -13.98 49.09 16.85
C LYS A 200 -15.07 48.19 16.28
N GLU A 201 -15.06 48.00 14.95
CA GLU A 201 -16.03 47.16 14.28
C GLU A 201 -15.81 45.67 14.59
N ALA A 202 -14.54 45.22 14.62
CA ALA A 202 -14.21 43.87 15.02
C ALA A 202 -14.69 43.55 16.45
N GLN A 203 -14.58 44.50 17.39
CA GLN A 203 -15.11 44.37 18.76
C GLN A 203 -16.64 44.36 18.84
N LYS A 204 -17.35 44.97 17.88
CA LYS A 204 -18.81 44.91 17.79
C LYS A 204 -19.31 43.49 17.53
N PHE A 205 -18.55 42.68 16.80
CA PHE A 205 -18.94 41.33 16.41
C PHE A 205 -18.29 40.23 17.26
N LEU A 206 -17.00 40.36 17.55
CA LEU A 206 -16.18 39.28 18.09
C LEU A 206 -15.97 39.39 19.60
N ARG A 207 -16.05 38.26 20.29
CA ARG A 207 -15.67 38.11 21.71
C ARG A 207 -14.19 37.80 21.89
N GLY A 208 -13.61 37.04 20.96
CA GLY A 208 -12.23 36.60 21.02
C GLY A 208 -11.80 35.84 19.76
N VAL A 209 -10.49 35.72 19.58
CA VAL A 209 -9.86 35.07 18.42
C VAL A 209 -8.98 33.90 18.87
N VAL A 210 -9.10 32.77 18.18
CA VAL A 210 -8.17 31.65 18.27
C VAL A 210 -7.47 31.51 16.92
N ALA A 211 -6.16 31.70 16.90
CA ALA A 211 -5.36 31.68 15.68
C ALA A 211 -4.50 30.41 15.63
N LEU A 212 -4.74 29.53 14.66
CA LEU A 212 -4.08 28.25 14.47
C LEU A 212 -3.05 28.35 13.35
N SER A 213 -1.77 28.10 13.66
CA SER A 213 -0.64 28.37 12.76
C SER A 213 -0.72 29.78 12.14
N PRO A 214 -0.58 30.84 12.96
CA PRO A 214 -0.79 32.22 12.53
C PRO A 214 0.26 32.73 11.55
N ILE A 215 -0.13 32.99 10.30
CA ILE A 215 0.76 33.57 9.27
C ILE A 215 0.66 35.10 9.30
N ALA A 216 1.76 35.76 9.68
CA ALA A 216 2.02 37.17 9.36
C ALA A 216 3.44 37.37 8.81
N TYR A 217 4.39 36.58 9.34
CA TYR A 217 5.79 36.56 8.90
C TYR A 217 6.23 35.12 8.59
N LEU A 218 6.57 34.87 7.31
CA LEU A 218 6.96 33.55 6.82
C LEU A 218 8.37 33.12 7.26
N ASN A 219 8.57 31.81 7.45
CA ASN A 219 9.83 31.18 7.82
C ASN A 219 10.81 31.11 6.63
N PRO A 220 12.04 31.65 6.74
CA PRO A 220 13.02 31.67 5.65
C PRO A 220 13.76 30.32 5.48
N ASN A 221 13.01 29.22 5.29
CA ASN A 221 13.60 27.93 4.92
C ASN A 221 13.95 27.87 3.42
N LEU A 222 14.69 26.85 2.99
CA LEU A 222 15.15 26.71 1.60
C LEU A 222 14.01 26.80 0.57
N VAL A 223 12.88 26.14 0.84
CA VAL A 223 11.72 26.09 -0.07
C VAL A 223 11.08 27.48 -0.17
N VAL A 224 10.72 28.09 0.96
CA VAL A 224 10.09 29.43 1.00
C VAL A 224 11.00 30.48 0.37
N ARG A 225 12.30 30.45 0.67
CA ARG A 225 13.28 31.39 0.12
C ARG A 225 13.38 31.32 -1.40
N VAL A 226 13.48 30.12 -1.97
CA VAL A 226 13.55 29.94 -3.43
C VAL A 226 12.27 30.46 -4.09
N LEU A 227 11.11 30.11 -3.52
CA LEU A 227 9.82 30.48 -4.11
C LEU A 227 9.55 31.97 -4.04
N CYS A 228 9.70 32.60 -2.87
CA CYS A 228 9.44 34.02 -2.72
C CYS A 228 10.42 34.88 -3.53
N ASN A 229 11.65 34.41 -3.76
CA ASN A 229 12.62 35.13 -4.60
C ASN A 229 12.34 34.97 -6.10
N LEU A 230 11.79 33.83 -6.54
CA LEU A 230 11.39 33.62 -7.94
C LEU A 230 9.99 34.20 -8.27
N ALA A 231 9.16 34.42 -7.25
CA ALA A 231 7.80 34.92 -7.40
C ALA A 231 7.66 36.17 -8.28
N PRO A 232 8.56 37.19 -8.25
CA PRO A 232 8.46 38.35 -9.14
C PRO A 232 8.64 38.00 -10.62
N ILE A 233 9.52 37.05 -10.93
CA ILE A 233 9.77 36.60 -12.31
C ILE A 233 8.57 35.79 -12.80
N ILE A 234 8.10 34.85 -11.96
CA ILE A 234 6.92 34.03 -12.24
C ILE A 234 5.70 34.93 -12.42
N GLY A 235 5.49 35.91 -11.53
CA GLY A 235 4.39 36.86 -11.59
C GLY A 235 4.35 37.61 -12.92
N LYS A 236 5.49 38.13 -13.41
CA LYS A 236 5.58 38.80 -14.72
C LYS A 236 5.24 37.85 -15.88
N VAL A 237 5.69 36.60 -15.83
CA VAL A 237 5.37 35.60 -16.87
C VAL A 237 3.88 35.29 -16.87
N LEU A 238 3.27 35.07 -15.69
CA LEU A 238 1.84 34.79 -15.57
C LEU A 238 0.99 35.99 -16.00
N GLU A 239 1.41 37.21 -15.68
CA GLU A 239 0.78 38.45 -16.14
C GLU A 239 0.84 38.58 -17.67
N LEU A 240 2.00 38.32 -18.29
CA LEU A 240 2.16 38.31 -19.76
C LEU A 240 1.21 37.31 -20.42
N LEU A 241 1.04 36.13 -19.81
CA LEU A 241 0.15 35.07 -20.27
C LEU A 241 -1.32 35.29 -19.87
N ARG A 242 -1.66 36.39 -19.18
CA ARG A 242 -2.99 36.72 -18.64
C ARG A 242 -3.58 35.64 -17.71
N ILE A 243 -2.72 34.95 -16.95
CA ILE A 243 -3.11 33.95 -15.96
C ILE A 243 -3.22 34.63 -14.58
N SER A 244 -4.44 34.75 -14.04
CA SER A 244 -4.71 35.37 -12.72
C SER A 244 -5.08 34.38 -11.61
N VAL A 245 -5.22 33.10 -11.93
CA VAL A 245 -5.63 32.04 -10.99
C VAL A 245 -4.75 30.81 -11.11
N ILE A 246 -4.51 30.14 -9.98
CA ILE A 246 -3.79 28.87 -9.88
C ILE A 246 -4.82 27.77 -9.55
N ASN A 247 -4.66 26.57 -10.10
CA ASN A 247 -5.53 25.39 -9.87
C ASN A 247 -6.98 25.56 -10.35
N TYR A 248 -7.18 26.17 -11.52
CA TYR A 248 -8.49 26.30 -12.15
C TYR A 248 -8.49 25.63 -13.54
N PRO A 249 -9.51 24.83 -13.91
CA PRO A 249 -10.69 24.46 -13.14
C PRO A 249 -10.40 23.51 -11.95
N VAL A 250 -11.10 23.72 -10.84
CA VAL A 250 -10.86 22.99 -9.57
C VAL A 250 -11.15 21.49 -9.70
N GLY A 251 -12.24 21.10 -10.38
CA GLY A 251 -12.61 19.69 -10.56
C GLY A 251 -11.54 18.88 -11.31
N LEU A 252 -10.93 19.45 -12.36
CA LEU A 252 -9.83 18.81 -13.08
C LEU A 252 -8.58 18.68 -12.19
N THR A 253 -8.29 19.71 -11.40
CA THR A 253 -7.14 19.70 -10.48
C THR A 253 -7.32 18.64 -9.40
N ILE A 254 -8.49 18.58 -8.77
CA ILE A 254 -8.82 17.56 -7.76
C ILE A 254 -8.77 16.16 -8.37
N GLY A 255 -9.39 15.95 -9.54
CA GLY A 255 -9.37 14.64 -10.22
C GLY A 255 -7.93 14.18 -10.53
N PHE A 256 -7.07 15.10 -10.95
CA PHE A 256 -5.65 14.83 -11.14
C PHE A 256 -4.96 14.44 -9.82
N TYR A 257 -5.13 15.20 -8.75
CA TYR A 257 -4.50 14.88 -7.46
C TYR A 257 -5.05 13.60 -6.86
N GLN A 258 -6.35 13.34 -6.96
CA GLN A 258 -6.94 12.08 -6.51
C GLN A 258 -6.40 10.89 -7.29
N THR A 259 -6.22 11.03 -8.60
CA THR A 259 -5.59 10.01 -9.46
C THR A 259 -4.11 9.83 -9.09
N LEU A 260 -3.37 10.93 -8.97
CA LEU A 260 -1.96 10.93 -8.61
C LEU A 260 -1.74 10.30 -7.23
N CYS A 261 -2.55 10.63 -6.23
CA CYS A 261 -2.41 10.15 -4.86
C CYS A 261 -2.97 8.74 -4.66
N THR A 262 -3.92 8.31 -5.50
CA THR A 262 -4.33 6.91 -5.61
C THR A 262 -3.14 6.06 -6.06
N ASN A 263 -2.40 6.52 -7.07
CA ASN A 263 -1.40 5.68 -7.72
C ASN A 263 0.01 5.87 -7.14
N LEU A 264 0.34 7.08 -6.71
CA LEU A 264 1.63 7.49 -6.15
C LEU A 264 1.46 8.11 -4.74
N PRO A 265 0.92 7.36 -3.77
CA PRO A 265 0.58 7.88 -2.44
C PRO A 265 1.80 8.38 -1.65
N TYR A 266 3.00 7.83 -1.88
CA TYR A 266 4.24 8.32 -1.26
C TYR A 266 4.74 9.64 -1.86
N PHE A 267 4.47 9.88 -3.15
CA PHE A 267 4.71 11.19 -3.74
C PHE A 267 3.77 12.23 -3.11
N CYS A 268 2.50 11.89 -2.91
CA CYS A 268 1.59 12.76 -2.18
C CYS A 268 1.99 12.94 -0.72
N LYS A 269 2.52 11.92 -0.04
CA LYS A 269 3.14 12.08 1.29
C LYS A 269 4.27 13.11 1.28
N LEU A 270 5.09 13.16 0.22
CA LEU A 270 6.11 14.19 0.06
C LEU A 270 5.50 15.58 -0.12
N ILE A 271 4.40 15.72 -0.88
CA ILE A 271 3.66 16.98 -1.00
C ILE A 271 3.15 17.44 0.37
N LEU A 272 2.52 16.55 1.13
CA LEU A 272 2.02 16.84 2.48
C LEU A 272 3.16 17.26 3.43
N LEU A 273 4.33 16.62 3.31
CA LEU A 273 5.52 17.00 4.09
C LEU A 273 6.02 18.40 3.72
N LEU A 274 5.99 18.76 2.42
CA LEU A 274 6.42 20.07 1.94
C LEU A 274 5.42 21.19 2.26
N THR A 275 4.15 20.88 2.51
CA THR A 275 3.12 21.87 2.89
C THR A 275 2.94 22.01 4.39
N SER A 276 3.19 20.94 5.17
CA SER A 276 2.99 20.95 6.63
C SER A 276 4.30 21.01 7.44
N GLY A 277 5.39 20.42 6.95
CA GLY A 277 6.63 20.22 7.70
C GLY A 277 6.63 18.98 8.60
N SER A 278 5.47 18.40 8.89
CA SER A 278 5.32 17.07 9.49
C SER A 278 4.08 16.36 8.93
N VAL A 279 4.19 15.04 8.77
CA VAL A 279 3.09 14.14 8.34
C VAL A 279 2.90 12.97 9.30
N ASN A 280 3.56 13.01 10.46
CA ASN A 280 3.53 11.92 11.44
C ASN A 280 2.12 11.71 12.03
N GLN A 281 1.32 12.77 12.02
CA GLN A 281 -0.05 12.78 12.52
C GLN A 281 -1.09 12.65 11.40
N PHE A 282 -0.70 12.58 10.13
CA PHE A 282 -1.63 12.39 9.03
C PHE A 282 -2.01 10.91 8.89
N GLN A 283 -3.31 10.58 8.82
CA GLN A 283 -3.71 9.20 8.58
C GLN A 283 -3.63 8.84 7.08
N PRO A 284 -3.18 7.63 6.71
CA PRO A 284 -3.17 7.23 5.31
C PRO A 284 -4.57 7.23 4.66
N ASN A 285 -5.61 6.77 5.35
CA ASN A 285 -6.99 6.67 4.84
C ASN A 285 -7.64 8.03 4.53
N ASP A 286 -7.07 9.08 5.10
CA ASP A 286 -7.46 10.47 4.90
C ASP A 286 -6.86 11.06 3.61
N LEU A 287 -5.96 10.36 2.91
CA LEU A 287 -5.20 10.91 1.77
C LEU A 287 -6.10 11.50 0.67
N LEU A 288 -6.99 10.70 0.08
CA LEU A 288 -7.84 11.17 -1.00
C LEU A 288 -8.95 12.11 -0.52
N ALA A 289 -9.37 11.98 0.74
CA ALA A 289 -10.33 12.90 1.34
C ALA A 289 -9.70 14.30 1.48
N PHE A 290 -8.44 14.39 1.91
CA PHE A 290 -7.71 15.67 1.91
C PHE A 290 -7.52 16.21 0.48
N PHE A 291 -7.10 15.37 -0.47
CA PHE A 291 -6.92 15.79 -1.86
C PHE A 291 -8.25 16.01 -2.64
N SER A 292 -9.40 15.73 -2.02
CA SER A 292 -10.72 16.15 -2.52
C SER A 292 -11.04 17.61 -2.18
N ILE A 293 -10.34 18.19 -1.19
CA ILE A 293 -10.55 19.56 -0.72
C ILE A 293 -9.30 20.43 -0.89
N PHE A 294 -8.20 19.86 -1.38
CA PHE A 294 -6.92 20.51 -1.62
C PHE A 294 -6.23 19.96 -2.89
N PRO A 295 -5.61 20.79 -3.73
CA PRO A 295 -5.62 22.24 -3.67
C PRO A 295 -6.84 22.79 -4.44
N ILE A 296 -7.55 23.74 -3.84
CA ILE A 296 -8.54 24.54 -4.57
C ILE A 296 -7.88 25.75 -5.27
N SER A 297 -8.71 26.54 -5.97
CA SER A 297 -8.30 27.76 -6.65
C SER A 297 -7.68 28.79 -5.69
N LEU A 298 -6.70 29.54 -6.19
CA LEU A 298 -6.08 30.65 -5.46
C LEU A 298 -5.72 31.78 -6.43
N SER A 299 -5.94 33.03 -6.02
CA SER A 299 -5.48 34.19 -6.80
C SER A 299 -3.95 34.26 -6.87
N VAL A 300 -3.43 34.57 -8.06
CA VAL A 300 -2.01 34.89 -8.25
C VAL A 300 -1.61 36.10 -7.41
N MET A 301 -2.49 37.11 -7.26
CA MET A 301 -2.20 38.31 -6.47
C MET A 301 -2.05 38.01 -4.97
N GLU A 302 -2.91 37.19 -4.38
CA GLU A 302 -2.74 36.73 -3.00
C GLU A 302 -1.39 36.02 -2.79
N THR A 303 -1.00 35.16 -3.74
CA THR A 303 0.29 34.45 -3.70
C THR A 303 1.47 35.41 -3.76
N LEU A 304 1.39 36.42 -4.65
CA LEU A 304 2.41 37.45 -4.77
C LEU A 304 2.49 38.33 -3.52
N GLN A 305 1.37 38.61 -2.84
CA GLN A 305 1.37 39.39 -1.60
C GLN A 305 2.19 38.71 -0.49
N TYR A 306 2.03 37.40 -0.31
CA TYR A 306 2.84 36.66 0.65
C TYR A 306 4.33 36.73 0.32
N ALA A 307 4.70 36.67 -0.97
CA ALA A 307 6.08 36.86 -1.39
C ALA A 307 6.58 38.30 -1.14
N GLN A 308 5.72 39.31 -1.32
CA GLN A 308 6.05 40.71 -1.02
C GLN A 308 6.30 40.91 0.48
N ILE A 309 5.44 40.37 1.35
CA ILE A 309 5.59 40.40 2.82
C ILE A 309 6.90 39.71 3.24
N TYR A 310 7.20 38.55 2.65
CA TYR A 310 8.46 37.84 2.91
C TYR A 310 9.69 38.68 2.52
N ARG A 311 9.68 39.26 1.31
CA ARG A 311 10.81 40.02 0.78
C ARG A 311 11.01 41.36 1.49
N SER A 312 9.94 42.03 1.90
CA SER A 312 10.03 43.30 2.61
C SER A 312 10.31 43.13 4.10
N GLY A 313 9.96 41.97 4.69
CA GLY A 313 9.99 41.73 6.12
C GLY A 313 8.92 42.50 6.92
N LYS A 314 7.99 43.15 6.22
CA LYS A 314 6.95 44.04 6.75
C LYS A 314 5.56 43.43 6.49
N PHE A 315 4.67 43.48 7.49
CA PHE A 315 3.29 43.06 7.33
C PHE A 315 2.50 44.22 6.72
N GLN A 316 2.20 44.14 5.42
CA GLN A 316 1.82 45.28 4.59
C GLN A 316 0.75 44.92 3.55
N LYS A 317 0.07 45.97 3.04
CA LYS A 317 -0.87 45.89 1.91
C LYS A 317 -0.17 45.48 0.62
N TYR A 318 -0.93 45.06 -0.39
CA TYR A 318 -0.40 44.62 -1.67
C TYR A 318 0.38 45.75 -2.35
N ASN A 319 1.60 45.46 -2.81
CA ASN A 319 2.44 46.40 -3.55
C ASN A 319 2.14 46.27 -5.05
N TYR A 320 1.50 47.29 -5.62
CA TYR A 320 1.20 47.38 -7.05
C TYR A 320 2.36 47.95 -7.89
N GLY A 321 3.44 48.39 -7.24
CA GLY A 321 4.50 49.21 -7.85
C GLY A 321 4.28 50.70 -7.57
N LYS A 322 5.37 51.49 -7.59
CA LYS A 322 5.37 52.89 -7.11
C LYS A 322 4.25 53.76 -7.71
N LYS A 323 4.01 53.65 -9.02
CA LYS A 323 2.99 54.43 -9.74
C LYS A 323 1.57 54.03 -9.32
N GLN A 324 1.26 52.73 -9.34
CA GLN A 324 -0.07 52.26 -8.95
C GLN A 324 -0.34 52.41 -7.44
N ASN A 325 0.68 52.29 -6.58
CA ASN A 325 0.55 52.57 -5.16
C ASN A 325 0.17 54.04 -4.92
N LEU A 326 0.78 54.99 -5.64
CA LEU A 326 0.41 56.41 -5.51
C LEU A 326 -1.07 56.63 -5.88
N LEU A 327 -1.56 55.95 -6.92
CA LEU A 327 -2.97 56.03 -7.31
C LEU A 327 -3.92 55.38 -6.29
N LYS A 328 -3.54 54.24 -5.70
CA LYS A 328 -4.43 53.45 -4.83
C LYS A 328 -4.35 53.82 -3.36
N TYR A 329 -3.17 54.19 -2.87
CA TYR A 329 -2.89 54.46 -1.47
C TYR A 329 -2.48 55.91 -1.19
N GLN A 330 -2.35 56.75 -2.22
CA GLN A 330 -1.84 58.13 -2.09
C GLN A 330 -0.39 58.20 -1.55
N GLN A 331 0.36 57.10 -1.65
CA GLN A 331 1.78 57.01 -1.26
C GLN A 331 2.52 55.98 -2.13
N GLN A 332 3.84 56.15 -2.31
CA GLN A 332 4.63 55.28 -3.20
C GLN A 332 4.85 53.86 -2.66
N GLU A 333 4.90 53.70 -1.34
CA GLU A 333 5.07 52.42 -0.65
C GLU A 333 3.73 51.91 -0.11
N PRO A 334 3.50 50.59 -0.05
CA PRO A 334 2.24 50.06 0.48
C PRO A 334 2.10 50.35 2.00
N PRO A 335 0.91 50.72 2.49
CA PRO A 335 0.65 50.89 3.92
C PRO A 335 0.92 49.63 4.74
N LEU A 336 1.27 49.80 6.02
CA LEU A 336 1.49 48.71 6.96
C LEU A 336 0.23 48.39 7.76
N TYR A 337 0.02 47.11 8.06
CA TYR A 337 -1.00 46.69 9.03
C TYR A 337 -0.45 46.86 10.44
N ASN A 338 -1.01 47.82 11.19
CA ASN A 338 -0.58 48.08 12.56
C ASN A 338 -1.24 47.13 13.57
N LEU A 339 -0.57 46.02 13.89
CA LEU A 339 -1.06 45.04 14.87
C LEU A 339 -1.28 45.64 16.28
N GLY A 340 -0.70 46.81 16.59
CA GLY A 340 -0.96 47.55 17.83
C GLY A 340 -2.40 48.03 17.97
N ASN A 341 -3.15 48.06 16.87
CA ASN A 341 -4.58 48.37 16.85
C ASN A 341 -5.46 47.16 17.19
N PHE A 342 -4.96 45.93 17.11
CA PHE A 342 -5.73 44.74 17.44
C PHE A 342 -6.02 44.68 18.95
N LYS A 343 -7.29 44.81 19.37
CA LYS A 343 -7.69 44.89 20.80
C LYS A 343 -8.45 43.68 21.36
N LEU A 344 -8.81 42.70 20.53
CA LEU A 344 -9.59 41.53 20.96
C LEU A 344 -8.75 40.55 21.81
N PRO A 345 -9.37 39.80 22.76
CA PRO A 345 -8.71 38.65 23.37
C PRO A 345 -8.25 37.65 22.32
N ILE A 346 -7.02 37.15 22.43
CA ILE A 346 -6.45 36.24 21.43
C ILE A 346 -5.60 35.12 22.04
N TYR A 347 -5.82 33.91 21.53
CA TYR A 347 -4.95 32.76 21.79
C TYR A 347 -4.34 32.24 20.49
N MET A 348 -3.01 32.22 20.40
CA MET A 348 -2.28 31.69 19.25
C MET A 348 -1.72 30.29 19.51
N TYR A 349 -2.01 29.34 18.63
CA TYR A 349 -1.42 28.00 18.64
C TYR A 349 -0.51 27.80 17.43
N TYR A 350 0.68 27.25 17.63
CA TYR A 350 1.62 26.97 16.53
C TYR A 350 2.29 25.61 16.66
N GLY A 351 2.69 25.03 15.53
CA GLY A 351 3.45 23.78 15.49
C GLY A 351 4.96 24.02 15.60
N LYS A 352 5.69 23.17 16.35
CA LYS A 352 7.16 23.27 16.43
C LYS A 352 7.88 22.84 15.15
N ARG A 353 7.23 22.04 14.29
CA ARG A 353 7.73 21.60 12.98
C ARG A 353 7.00 22.27 11.81
N ASP A 354 6.31 23.36 12.09
CA ASP A 354 5.62 24.14 11.06
C ASP A 354 6.64 24.66 10.03
N ILE A 355 6.42 24.34 8.75
CA ILE A 355 7.33 24.73 7.68
C ILE A 355 7.18 26.22 7.33
N LEU A 356 5.99 26.80 7.48
CA LEU A 356 5.68 28.17 7.09
C LEU A 356 5.94 29.17 8.22
N ILE A 357 5.86 28.74 9.49
CA ILE A 357 5.99 29.62 10.65
C ILE A 357 7.03 29.08 11.63
N LYS A 358 7.83 29.98 12.21
CA LYS A 358 8.69 29.66 13.36
C LYS A 358 8.19 30.34 14.62
N GLU A 359 8.56 29.80 15.78
CA GLU A 359 8.30 30.41 17.08
C GLU A 359 8.73 31.89 17.14
N LYS A 360 9.85 32.26 16.50
CA LYS A 360 10.31 33.65 16.41
C LYS A 360 9.27 34.56 15.75
N SER A 361 8.57 34.09 14.71
CA SER A 361 7.50 34.84 14.05
C SER A 361 6.30 35.02 14.98
N VAL A 362 5.89 33.97 15.70
CA VAL A 362 4.77 34.04 16.66
C VAL A 362 5.09 34.99 17.81
N LYS A 363 6.33 34.96 18.33
CA LYS A 363 6.80 35.90 19.35
C LYS A 363 6.81 37.35 18.86
N ARG A 364 7.13 37.58 17.58
CA ARG A 364 7.06 38.91 16.97
C ARG A 364 5.61 39.41 16.93
N ILE A 365 4.69 38.60 16.41
CA ILE A 365 3.25 38.91 16.39
C ILE A 365 2.76 39.21 17.81
N PHE A 366 3.09 38.36 18.78
CA PHE A 366 2.71 38.55 20.18
C PHE A 366 3.15 39.90 20.76
N LYS A 367 4.36 40.37 20.42
CA LYS A 367 4.88 41.68 20.86
C LYS A 367 4.16 42.84 20.20
N GLU A 368 3.90 42.73 18.90
CA GLU A 368 3.26 43.80 18.11
C GLU A 368 1.75 43.92 18.36
N LEU A 369 1.08 42.86 18.82
CA LEU A 369 -0.36 42.88 19.12
C LEU A 369 -0.72 43.85 20.24
N GLY A 370 -1.71 44.71 19.99
CA GLY A 370 -2.23 45.70 20.95
C GLY A 370 -3.20 45.18 22.01
N SER A 371 -3.45 43.87 22.05
CA SER A 371 -4.39 43.23 22.97
C SER A 371 -3.78 43.06 24.36
N THR A 372 -4.56 43.35 25.39
CA THR A 372 -4.20 43.14 26.80
C THR A 372 -4.39 41.68 27.23
N GLU A 373 -5.27 40.94 26.56
CA GLU A 373 -5.58 39.53 26.82
C GLU A 373 -5.05 38.65 25.67
N LYS A 374 -3.72 38.49 25.62
CA LYS A 374 -3.05 37.69 24.58
C LYS A 374 -2.27 36.53 25.19
N ARG A 375 -2.40 35.33 24.59
CA ARG A 375 -1.66 34.11 24.95
C ARG A 375 -1.14 33.42 23.70
N TYR A 376 -0.06 32.66 23.82
CA TYR A 376 0.39 31.76 22.77
C TYR A 376 0.99 30.48 23.34
N SER A 377 0.83 29.37 22.63
CA SER A 377 1.39 28.08 23.02
C SER A 377 1.74 27.23 21.80
N SER A 378 2.72 26.34 21.97
CA SER A 378 3.01 25.31 20.96
C SER A 378 2.10 24.10 21.16
N ALA A 379 1.55 23.53 20.09
CA ALA A 379 0.79 22.28 20.16
C ALA A 379 1.67 21.04 19.85
N PRO A 380 1.44 19.89 20.53
CA PRO A 380 0.55 19.70 21.67
C PRO A 380 1.08 20.37 22.95
N VAL A 381 0.18 20.80 23.84
CA VAL A 381 0.54 21.46 25.12
C VAL A 381 0.95 20.41 26.15
N GLY A 382 2.03 20.64 26.91
CA GLY A 382 2.42 19.80 28.05
C GLY A 382 3.06 18.43 27.73
N ILE A 383 3.16 18.03 26.46
CA ILE A 383 3.81 16.76 26.06
C ILE A 383 5.26 17.01 25.65
N ASN A 384 6.21 16.64 26.51
CA ASN A 384 7.63 16.78 26.24
C ASN A 384 8.23 15.48 25.67
N LYS A 385 8.13 15.26 24.35
CA LYS A 385 8.91 14.21 23.65
C LYS A 385 9.37 14.70 22.28
N LYS A 386 10.67 14.62 21.99
CA LYS A 386 11.34 14.95 20.70
C LYS A 386 10.68 14.33 19.43
N LYS A 387 9.69 13.43 19.58
CA LYS A 387 9.00 12.70 18.51
C LYS A 387 7.58 13.19 18.16
N LEU A 388 6.91 13.99 19.00
CA LEU A 388 5.50 14.39 18.78
C LEU A 388 5.37 15.93 18.74
N GLN A 389 5.54 16.51 17.56
CA GLN A 389 5.52 17.96 17.33
C GLN A 389 4.62 18.26 16.13
N PHE A 390 3.68 19.19 16.29
CA PHE A 390 2.78 19.59 15.20
C PHE A 390 3.54 20.31 14.08
N GLY A 391 3.17 20.02 12.84
CA GLY A 391 3.40 20.82 11.63
C GLY A 391 2.25 21.83 11.39
N HIS A 392 2.26 22.47 10.22
CA HIS A 392 1.31 23.53 9.87
C HIS A 392 -0.14 23.06 9.80
N ASN A 393 -0.36 21.86 9.25
CA ASN A 393 -1.70 21.32 9.01
C ASN A 393 -2.16 20.32 10.08
N ASP A 394 -1.34 20.04 11.11
CA ASP A 394 -1.72 19.09 12.16
C ASP A 394 -2.94 19.56 12.98
N PHE A 395 -3.29 20.85 12.93
CA PHE A 395 -4.52 21.40 13.51
C PHE A 395 -5.82 21.03 12.75
N ILE A 396 -5.71 20.52 11.53
CA ILE A 396 -6.86 20.22 10.66
C ILE A 396 -6.91 18.76 10.18
N TRP A 397 -5.86 17.97 10.44
CA TRP A 397 -5.76 16.60 9.91
C TRP A 397 -5.17 15.54 10.87
N SER A 398 -4.88 15.92 12.12
CA SER A 398 -4.16 15.03 13.03
C SER A 398 -5.03 13.83 13.44
N LYS A 399 -4.42 12.64 13.43
CA LYS A 399 -5.05 11.37 13.76
C LYS A 399 -5.49 11.29 15.22
N ASP A 400 -4.69 11.86 16.11
CA ASP A 400 -4.90 11.88 17.56
C ASP A 400 -5.31 13.30 18.03
N ILE A 401 -5.91 14.10 17.13
CA ILE A 401 -6.18 15.53 17.35
C ILE A 401 -7.07 15.82 18.57
N GLN A 402 -7.95 14.89 18.91
CA GLN A 402 -8.86 15.04 20.05
C GLN A 402 -8.07 15.13 21.37
N GLU A 403 -7.11 14.21 21.55
CA GLU A 403 -6.25 14.15 22.75
C GLU A 403 -5.16 15.21 22.71
N LEU A 404 -4.57 15.44 21.53
CA LEU A 404 -3.39 16.29 21.38
C LEU A 404 -3.70 17.78 21.30
N PHE A 405 -4.94 18.17 20.97
CA PHE A 405 -5.28 19.58 20.74
C PHE A 405 -6.70 19.98 21.14
N TYR A 406 -7.74 19.23 20.77
CA TYR A 406 -9.12 19.72 20.99
C TYR A 406 -9.49 19.89 22.46
N LYS A 407 -8.93 19.10 23.37
CA LYS A 407 -9.09 19.31 24.81
C LYS A 407 -8.62 20.70 25.26
N ASP A 408 -7.48 21.14 24.78
CA ASP A 408 -6.93 22.46 25.12
C ASP A 408 -7.66 23.59 24.38
N LEU A 409 -8.10 23.33 23.14
CA LEU A 409 -8.97 24.24 22.40
C LEU A 409 -10.28 24.47 23.17
N LEU A 410 -10.98 23.42 23.58
CA LEU A 410 -12.24 23.53 24.33
C LEU A 410 -12.06 24.28 25.65
N ARG A 411 -10.96 24.04 26.38
CA ARG A 411 -10.61 24.84 27.57
C ARG A 411 -10.45 26.33 27.24
N THR A 412 -9.82 26.63 26.11
CA THR A 412 -9.67 28.02 25.62
C THR A 412 -11.02 28.62 25.28
N LEU A 413 -11.92 27.87 24.64
CA LEU A 413 -13.25 28.33 24.29
C LEU A 413 -14.14 28.53 25.52
N ILE A 414 -13.98 27.74 26.59
CA ILE A 414 -14.66 27.94 27.88
C ILE A 414 -14.31 29.31 28.48
N LEU A 415 -13.05 29.76 28.36
CA LEU A 415 -12.66 31.11 28.79
C LEU A 415 -13.44 32.22 28.05
N TYR A 416 -14.00 31.91 26.89
CA TYR A 416 -14.80 32.81 26.08
C TYR A 416 -16.33 32.54 26.16
N SER A 417 -16.77 31.48 26.83
CA SER A 417 -18.18 31.00 26.85
C SER A 417 -18.93 31.27 28.17
N THR A 418 -20.27 31.17 28.15
CA THR A 418 -21.18 31.39 29.31
C THR A 418 -21.70 30.06 29.91
N PRO A 419 -22.21 30.01 31.17
CA PRO A 419 -22.24 28.78 32.02
C PRO A 419 -23.31 27.68 31.83
N THR A 420 -24.02 27.48 30.70
CA THR A 420 -25.32 26.73 30.71
C THR A 420 -25.56 25.54 29.71
N THR A 421 -24.86 24.40 29.72
CA THR A 421 -25.16 23.20 28.83
C THR A 421 -25.17 21.80 29.54
N SER A 422 -26.08 20.85 29.19
CA SER A 422 -26.31 19.49 29.80
C SER A 422 -26.44 18.28 28.80
N PHE A 423 -26.20 17.00 29.19
CA PHE A 423 -26.12 15.75 28.33
C PHE A 423 -27.00 14.51 28.78
N THR A 424 -27.29 13.50 27.90
CA THR A 424 -28.23 12.30 28.07
C THR A 424 -27.56 10.88 28.18
N TYR A 425 -28.23 9.82 28.73
CA TYR A 425 -27.68 8.48 29.18
C TYR A 425 -28.36 7.19 28.57
N HIS A 426 -27.62 6.08 28.33
CA HIS A 426 -27.94 4.80 27.63
C HIS A 426 -27.31 3.51 28.27
N LYS A 427 -27.96 2.84 29.23
CA LYS A 427 -27.32 1.83 30.13
C LYS A 427 -26.91 0.46 29.51
N GLU A 428 -27.49 0.01 28.40
CA GLU A 428 -27.41 -1.41 27.96
C GLU A 428 -26.25 -1.75 27.01
N ASN A 429 -25.53 -0.77 26.49
CA ASN A 429 -24.49 -0.98 25.48
C ASN A 429 -23.32 -1.85 26.00
N ASN A 430 -22.91 -2.86 25.23
CA ASN A 430 -21.80 -3.77 25.57
C ASN A 430 -20.82 -4.05 24.40
N ALA A 431 -21.07 -3.51 23.21
CA ALA A 431 -20.15 -3.54 22.09
C ALA A 431 -19.94 -2.13 21.54
N CYS A 432 -18.69 -1.79 21.23
CA CYS A 432 -18.34 -0.47 20.74
C CYS A 432 -17.38 -0.55 19.54
N PRO A 433 -17.64 0.22 18.45
CA PRO A 433 -16.79 0.28 17.24
C PRO A 433 -15.35 0.72 17.46
N ARG A 434 -15.06 1.32 18.62
CA ARG A 434 -13.74 1.82 19.01
C ARG A 434 -13.53 1.57 20.49
N LEU A 435 -12.30 1.19 20.84
CA LEU A 435 -11.89 0.96 22.23
C LEU A 435 -12.21 2.16 23.14
N LEU A 436 -12.00 3.39 22.65
CA LEU A 436 -12.21 4.62 23.43
C LEU A 436 -13.67 4.88 23.85
N TYR A 437 -14.65 4.24 23.20
CA TYR A 437 -16.06 4.42 23.55
C TYR A 437 -16.49 3.53 24.72
N TYR A 438 -15.75 2.47 25.07
CA TYR A 438 -16.13 1.57 26.15
C TYR A 438 -16.32 2.25 27.52
N PRO A 439 -15.45 3.19 27.96
CA PRO A 439 -15.64 3.89 29.24
C PRO A 439 -16.88 4.80 29.27
N VAL A 440 -17.31 5.29 28.10
CA VAL A 440 -18.46 6.20 27.94
C VAL A 440 -19.62 5.53 27.20
N LYS A 441 -19.64 4.19 27.14
CA LYS A 441 -20.63 3.43 26.35
C LYS A 441 -22.07 3.72 26.76
N ALA A 442 -22.25 4.14 28.01
CA ALA A 442 -23.51 4.53 28.58
C ALA A 442 -23.94 5.97 28.25
N PHE A 443 -23.15 6.76 27.53
CA PHE A 443 -23.46 8.16 27.21
C PHE A 443 -23.37 8.40 25.70
N THR A 444 -23.22 7.34 24.91
CA THR A 444 -23.02 7.43 23.46
C THR A 444 -23.96 6.51 22.72
N SER A 445 -24.63 7.05 21.69
CA SER A 445 -25.43 6.28 20.74
C SER A 445 -24.59 5.48 19.74
N ARG A 446 -23.24 5.56 19.84
CA ARG A 446 -22.30 4.87 18.95
C ARG A 446 -21.97 3.44 19.38
N CYS A 447 -22.30 3.05 20.61
CA CYS A 447 -22.19 1.67 21.07
C CYS A 447 -23.57 0.99 20.97
N TYR A 448 -23.57 -0.34 20.91
CA TYR A 448 -24.78 -1.16 20.77
C TYR A 448 -24.72 -2.38 21.68
N TYR A 449 -25.83 -3.12 21.73
CA TYR A 449 -25.95 -4.38 22.43
C TYR A 449 -25.61 -5.56 21.50
N ASN A 450 -24.58 -6.32 21.86
CA ASN A 450 -24.17 -7.57 21.25
C ASN A 450 -24.63 -8.75 22.16
N PRO A 451 -25.56 -9.61 21.68
CA PRO A 451 -26.10 -10.71 22.48
C PRO A 451 -25.05 -11.80 22.77
N ASN A 452 -24.06 -12.01 21.88
CA ASN A 452 -23.06 -13.08 22.02
C ASN A 452 -22.19 -12.95 23.28
N VAL A 453 -22.12 -11.75 23.88
CA VAL A 453 -21.37 -11.50 25.13
C VAL A 453 -21.93 -12.33 26.30
N LEU A 454 -23.19 -12.73 26.25
CA LEU A 454 -23.87 -13.44 27.34
C LEU A 454 -24.37 -14.85 26.94
N SER A 455 -24.16 -15.26 25.70
CA SER A 455 -24.66 -16.53 25.15
C SER A 455 -23.71 -17.71 25.43
N SER A 456 -24.29 -18.90 25.62
CA SER A 456 -23.61 -20.20 25.59
C SER A 456 -23.38 -20.69 24.16
N THR A 457 -22.56 -21.74 23.95
CA THR A 457 -22.32 -22.29 22.59
C THR A 457 -23.62 -22.72 21.89
N PRO A 458 -24.55 -23.46 22.54
CA PRO A 458 -25.82 -23.81 21.91
C PRO A 458 -26.67 -22.59 21.56
N GLU A 459 -26.73 -21.58 22.43
CA GLU A 459 -27.46 -20.33 22.17
C GLU A 459 -26.85 -19.56 21.00
N MET A 460 -25.51 -19.48 20.90
CA MET A 460 -24.84 -18.87 19.74
C MET A 460 -25.18 -19.60 18.44
N ILE A 461 -25.23 -20.93 18.44
CA ILE A 461 -25.61 -21.74 17.26
C ILE A 461 -27.06 -21.43 16.84
N GLN A 462 -27.98 -21.38 17.81
CA GLN A 462 -29.39 -21.08 17.57
C GLN A 462 -29.62 -19.63 17.11
N GLN A 463 -28.91 -18.66 17.71
CA GLN A 463 -28.95 -17.24 17.33
C GLN A 463 -28.50 -16.99 15.90
N ASN A 464 -27.61 -17.83 15.35
CA ASN A 464 -27.18 -17.79 13.95
C ASN A 464 -28.04 -18.68 13.04
N GLY A 465 -29.20 -19.14 13.51
CA GLY A 465 -30.20 -19.85 12.70
C GLY A 465 -29.94 -21.34 12.48
N TYR A 466 -29.03 -21.97 13.21
CA TYR A 466 -28.76 -23.42 13.08
C TYR A 466 -29.39 -24.20 14.24
N LYS A 467 -29.80 -25.44 13.97
CA LYS A 467 -30.19 -26.38 15.04
C LYS A 467 -28.92 -26.92 15.70
N CYS A 468 -28.92 -27.02 17.03
CA CYS A 468 -27.79 -27.54 17.80
C CYS A 468 -28.11 -28.96 18.30
N GLY A 469 -27.32 -29.95 17.87
CA GLY A 469 -27.30 -31.28 18.50
C GLY A 469 -26.36 -31.30 19.69
N THR A 470 -26.74 -31.96 20.80
CA THR A 470 -25.88 -32.10 21.98
C THR A 470 -25.62 -33.58 22.27
N TYR A 471 -24.37 -33.94 22.44
CA TYR A 471 -23.90 -35.32 22.64
C TYR A 471 -23.04 -35.40 23.90
N LYS A 472 -23.17 -36.50 24.65
CA LYS A 472 -22.30 -36.79 25.79
C LYS A 472 -21.12 -37.63 25.32
N VAL A 473 -19.92 -37.18 25.64
CA VAL A 473 -18.68 -37.94 25.42
C VAL A 473 -18.19 -38.42 26.79
N VAL A 474 -18.16 -39.75 26.98
CA VAL A 474 -17.74 -40.38 28.23
C VAL A 474 -16.38 -41.03 28.03
N THR A 475 -15.43 -40.72 28.90
CA THR A 475 -14.12 -41.40 28.94
C THR A 475 -14.13 -42.51 29.98
N ASP A 476 -13.29 -43.53 29.77
CA ASP A 476 -13.13 -44.69 30.64
C ASP A 476 -12.73 -44.35 32.09
N ASP A 477 -12.03 -43.24 32.28
CA ASP A 477 -11.64 -42.70 33.59
C ASP A 477 -12.69 -41.81 34.25
N GLY A 478 -13.92 -41.78 33.73
CA GLY A 478 -15.09 -41.24 34.43
C GLY A 478 -15.45 -39.78 34.13
N TYR A 479 -14.78 -39.12 33.17
CA TYR A 479 -15.19 -37.79 32.72
C TYR A 479 -16.34 -37.89 31.70
N THR A 480 -17.28 -36.95 31.80
CA THR A 480 -18.35 -36.74 30.81
C THR A 480 -18.34 -35.29 30.33
N SER A 481 -18.05 -35.07 29.04
CA SER A 481 -18.06 -33.76 28.39
C SER A 481 -19.25 -33.62 27.43
N LEU A 482 -19.77 -32.40 27.28
CA LEU A 482 -20.77 -32.09 26.24
C LEU A 482 -20.11 -31.68 24.93
N MET A 483 -20.44 -32.36 23.84
CA MET A 483 -20.04 -32.04 22.48
C MET A 483 -21.24 -31.50 21.70
N PHE A 484 -21.04 -30.48 20.89
CA PHE A 484 -22.10 -29.82 20.14
C PHE A 484 -21.96 -30.07 18.64
N ARG A 485 -23.08 -30.26 17.94
CA ARG A 485 -23.14 -30.47 16.49
C ARG A 485 -23.94 -29.35 15.86
N VAL A 486 -23.39 -28.70 14.83
CA VAL A 486 -24.12 -27.71 14.02
C VAL A 486 -24.85 -28.47 12.93
N LEU A 487 -26.17 -28.52 12.99
CA LEU A 487 -26.98 -29.25 12.02
C LEU A 487 -27.21 -28.40 10.76
N PRO A 488 -27.15 -29.00 9.55
CA PRO A 488 -27.41 -28.27 8.30
C PRO A 488 -28.83 -27.69 8.26
N GLN A 489 -29.01 -26.56 7.56
CA GLN A 489 -30.30 -25.88 7.42
C GLN A 489 -31.23 -26.51 6.36
N VAL A 490 -30.69 -27.35 5.46
CA VAL A 490 -31.44 -27.99 4.37
C VAL A 490 -31.46 -29.50 4.60
N ASP A 491 -32.67 -30.07 4.71
CA ASP A 491 -32.89 -31.52 4.77
C ASP A 491 -32.78 -32.10 3.34
N ASP A 492 -31.55 -32.33 2.89
CA ASP A 492 -31.25 -32.84 1.53
C ASP A 492 -31.53 -34.35 1.35
N GLY A 493 -32.40 -34.95 2.16
CA GLY A 493 -32.86 -36.32 1.90
C GLY A 493 -31.80 -37.43 2.05
N GLY A 494 -30.84 -37.30 2.98
CA GLY A 494 -30.25 -38.49 3.64
C GLY A 494 -28.75 -38.72 3.56
N GLU A 495 -27.95 -38.01 2.76
CA GLU A 495 -26.49 -38.12 2.85
C GLU A 495 -25.90 -37.07 3.79
N LYS A 496 -25.60 -37.46 5.03
CA LYS A 496 -24.90 -36.60 6.02
C LYS A 496 -23.59 -36.09 5.39
N GLY A 497 -23.34 -34.78 5.39
CA GLY A 497 -22.10 -34.17 4.87
C GLY A 497 -20.81 -34.77 5.46
N GLN A 498 -19.65 -34.46 4.86
CA GLN A 498 -18.35 -34.93 5.35
C GLN A 498 -18.12 -34.47 6.80
N PRO A 499 -17.92 -35.39 7.78
CA PRO A 499 -17.75 -35.01 9.18
C PRO A 499 -16.43 -34.27 9.42
N ILE A 500 -16.52 -33.13 10.09
CA ILE A 500 -15.39 -32.32 10.56
C ILE A 500 -15.49 -32.14 12.07
N VAL A 501 -14.39 -32.44 12.76
CA VAL A 501 -14.22 -32.22 14.20
C VAL A 501 -13.33 -31.00 14.41
N LEU A 502 -13.84 -30.01 15.16
CA LEU A 502 -13.12 -28.79 15.52
C LEU A 502 -12.65 -28.85 16.98
N GLU A 503 -11.35 -29.05 17.20
CA GLU A 503 -10.72 -29.12 18.53
C GLU A 503 -10.09 -27.80 18.94
N HIS A 504 -10.46 -27.32 20.14
CA HIS A 504 -10.12 -25.98 20.61
C HIS A 504 -8.73 -25.88 21.26
N GLY A 505 -8.23 -24.65 21.38
CA GLY A 505 -6.96 -24.33 22.02
C GLY A 505 -7.00 -24.34 23.56
N VAL A 506 -5.91 -23.87 24.16
CA VAL A 506 -5.77 -23.72 25.61
C VAL A 506 -6.60 -22.54 26.12
N GLN A 507 -7.20 -22.65 27.32
CA GLN A 507 -8.00 -21.58 27.96
C GLN A 507 -9.20 -21.06 27.16
N VAL A 508 -9.67 -21.82 26.17
CA VAL A 508 -10.95 -21.60 25.47
C VAL A 508 -11.78 -22.90 25.50
N ASN A 509 -13.01 -22.86 25.01
CA ASN A 509 -13.89 -24.02 24.84
C ASN A 509 -14.58 -23.99 23.45
N SER A 510 -15.58 -24.84 23.21
CA SER A 510 -16.30 -24.92 21.93
C SER A 510 -16.85 -23.59 21.40
N ALA A 511 -17.11 -22.60 22.27
CA ALA A 511 -17.60 -21.28 21.85
C ALA A 511 -16.61 -20.53 20.95
N VAL A 512 -15.33 -20.88 20.98
CA VAL A 512 -14.30 -20.30 20.10
C VAL A 512 -14.61 -20.48 18.61
N TRP A 513 -15.42 -21.47 18.27
CA TRP A 513 -15.83 -21.77 16.90
C TRP A 513 -17.14 -21.09 16.48
N THR A 514 -17.80 -20.35 17.37
CA THR A 514 -19.12 -19.72 17.13
C THR A 514 -19.21 -18.24 17.53
N TRP A 515 -18.31 -17.74 18.36
CA TRP A 515 -18.45 -16.43 19.02
C TRP A 515 -18.41 -15.21 18.08
N MET A 516 -17.79 -15.32 16.90
CA MET A 516 -17.72 -14.24 15.90
C MET A 516 -18.97 -14.12 15.01
N GLY A 517 -20.06 -14.84 15.35
CA GLY A 517 -21.23 -14.97 14.49
C GLY A 517 -20.88 -15.67 13.17
N ASP A 518 -21.51 -15.29 12.07
CA ASP A 518 -21.36 -15.88 10.72
C ASP A 518 -19.92 -16.05 10.20
N ARG A 519 -18.96 -15.27 10.72
CA ARG A 519 -17.53 -15.37 10.37
C ARG A 519 -16.83 -16.57 10.99
N SER A 520 -17.46 -17.23 11.95
CA SER A 520 -16.82 -18.32 12.69
C SER A 520 -16.72 -19.59 11.84
N LEU A 521 -15.62 -20.33 11.98
CA LEU A 521 -15.33 -21.52 11.15
C LEU A 521 -16.47 -22.54 11.15
N ALA A 522 -17.16 -22.72 12.29
CA ALA A 522 -18.26 -23.67 12.38
C ALA A 522 -19.37 -23.37 11.36
N PHE A 523 -19.74 -22.10 11.20
CA PHE A 523 -20.77 -21.68 10.27
C PHE A 523 -20.27 -21.61 8.83
N VAL A 524 -19.00 -21.29 8.61
CA VAL A 524 -18.39 -21.34 7.27
C VAL A 524 -18.41 -22.77 6.72
N LEU A 525 -18.04 -23.76 7.54
CA LEU A 525 -18.05 -25.17 7.16
C LEU A 525 -19.48 -25.71 7.02
N ALA A 526 -20.40 -25.36 7.94
CA ALA A 526 -21.79 -25.78 7.84
C ALA A 526 -22.45 -25.25 6.56
N ARG A 527 -22.19 -23.99 6.17
CA ARG A 527 -22.66 -23.41 4.89
C ARG A 527 -22.07 -24.10 3.67
N ALA A 528 -20.86 -24.63 3.78
CA ALA A 528 -20.20 -25.39 2.72
C ALA A 528 -20.66 -26.86 2.65
N GLY A 529 -21.65 -27.26 3.45
CA GLY A 529 -22.23 -28.62 3.41
C GLY A 529 -21.51 -29.65 4.27
N TYR A 530 -20.57 -29.24 5.13
CA TYR A 530 -19.90 -30.16 6.06
C TYR A 530 -20.75 -30.45 7.30
N ASP A 531 -20.56 -31.64 7.88
CA ASP A 531 -21.17 -32.02 9.15
C ASP A 531 -20.22 -31.63 10.30
N VAL A 532 -20.54 -30.54 11.02
CA VAL A 532 -19.58 -29.88 11.91
C VAL A 532 -19.81 -30.22 13.39
N TRP A 533 -18.76 -30.69 14.05
CA TRP A 533 -18.74 -31.11 15.45
C TRP A 533 -17.76 -30.27 16.27
N LEU A 534 -18.28 -29.61 17.31
CA LEU A 534 -17.56 -28.74 18.23
C LEU A 534 -17.33 -29.48 19.55
N VAL A 535 -16.07 -29.76 19.84
CA VAL A 535 -15.71 -30.61 20.98
C VAL A 535 -15.41 -29.77 22.21
N ASN A 536 -15.48 -30.40 23.37
CA ASN A 536 -15.09 -29.81 24.64
C ASN A 536 -14.24 -30.81 25.42
N GLN A 537 -13.10 -30.32 25.91
CA GLN A 537 -12.18 -31.10 26.69
C GLN A 537 -12.42 -30.95 28.20
N ARG A 538 -11.67 -31.72 29.01
CA ARG A 538 -11.84 -31.86 30.46
C ARG A 538 -11.84 -30.56 31.26
N ASP A 539 -11.28 -29.48 30.70
CA ASP A 539 -11.13 -28.16 31.31
C ASP A 539 -12.06 -27.08 30.72
N SER A 540 -12.96 -27.47 29.81
CA SER A 540 -13.83 -26.57 29.03
C SER A 540 -14.95 -25.86 29.81
N GLY A 541 -15.24 -26.34 31.03
CA GLY A 541 -16.43 -25.93 31.80
C GLY A 541 -17.72 -26.66 31.41
N TYR A 542 -17.70 -27.48 30.36
CA TYR A 542 -18.81 -28.35 29.93
C TYR A 542 -18.60 -29.82 30.35
N THR A 543 -17.79 -30.05 31.38
CA THR A 543 -17.37 -31.39 31.81
C THR A 543 -17.75 -31.66 33.27
N THR A 544 -18.15 -32.90 33.53
CA THR A 544 -18.39 -33.46 34.85
C THR A 544 -17.58 -34.75 35.04
N HIS A 545 -17.47 -35.24 36.26
CA HIS A 545 -16.80 -36.50 36.58
C HIS A 545 -17.70 -37.30 37.54
N ASP A 546 -17.75 -38.62 37.36
CA ASP A 546 -18.56 -39.54 38.18
C ASP A 546 -18.20 -39.51 39.69
N LYS A 547 -16.91 -39.36 40.02
CA LYS A 547 -16.36 -39.44 41.39
C LYS A 547 -15.97 -38.10 41.99
N TYR A 548 -15.37 -37.20 41.21
CA TYR A 548 -14.76 -35.97 41.72
C TYR A 548 -15.57 -34.72 41.35
N LYS A 549 -15.77 -33.81 42.30
CA LYS A 549 -16.38 -32.49 42.05
C LYS A 549 -15.32 -31.50 41.56
N THR A 550 -15.73 -30.43 40.88
CA THR A 550 -14.80 -29.37 40.38
C THR A 550 -14.05 -28.62 41.48
N SER A 551 -14.49 -28.72 42.75
CA SER A 551 -13.75 -28.21 43.91
C SER A 551 -12.62 -29.14 44.38
N ASP A 552 -12.58 -30.39 43.92
CA ASP A 552 -11.54 -31.36 44.27
C ASP A 552 -10.34 -31.22 43.34
N SER A 553 -9.13 -31.13 43.90
CA SER A 553 -7.89 -31.10 43.13
C SER A 553 -7.71 -32.29 42.18
N ARG A 554 -8.27 -33.45 42.51
CA ARG A 554 -8.21 -34.67 41.69
C ARG A 554 -9.02 -34.56 40.40
N PHE A 555 -10.08 -33.74 40.38
CA PHE A 555 -10.81 -33.42 39.14
C PHE A 555 -9.90 -32.75 38.11
N TRP A 556 -8.89 -32.00 38.56
CA TRP A 556 -7.98 -31.24 37.69
C TRP A 556 -6.68 -31.98 37.39
N ALA A 557 -6.47 -33.19 37.92
CA ALA A 557 -5.25 -33.98 37.73
C ALA A 557 -5.23 -34.70 36.38
N SER A 558 -5.18 -33.93 35.28
CA SER A 558 -5.18 -34.43 33.91
C SER A 558 -4.06 -33.79 33.09
N SER A 559 -3.28 -34.63 32.41
CA SER A 559 -2.21 -34.24 31.50
C SER A 559 -2.71 -34.12 30.06
N LEU A 560 -1.87 -33.59 29.15
CA LEU A 560 -2.13 -33.68 27.72
C LEU A 560 -2.19 -35.14 27.23
N ASP A 561 -1.50 -36.08 27.88
CA ASP A 561 -1.53 -37.50 27.51
C ASP A 561 -2.92 -38.09 27.76
N ASP A 562 -3.56 -37.76 28.88
CA ASP A 562 -4.93 -38.21 29.18
C ASP A 562 -5.93 -37.68 28.14
N MET A 563 -5.74 -36.43 27.69
CA MET A 563 -6.59 -35.83 26.66
C MET A 563 -6.39 -36.52 25.31
N ALA A 564 -5.15 -36.83 24.92
CA ALA A 564 -4.84 -37.48 23.66
C ALA A 564 -5.19 -38.98 23.64
N SER A 565 -4.96 -39.70 24.73
CA SER A 565 -5.14 -41.17 24.80
C SER A 565 -6.55 -41.62 25.20
N LYS A 566 -7.34 -40.76 25.86
CA LYS A 566 -8.70 -41.10 26.29
C LYS A 566 -9.75 -40.14 25.71
N GLY A 567 -9.44 -38.84 25.69
CA GLY A 567 -10.36 -37.81 25.20
C GLY A 567 -10.60 -37.88 23.69
N VAL A 568 -9.53 -37.77 22.89
CA VAL A 568 -9.61 -37.79 21.42
C VAL A 568 -10.29 -39.06 20.88
N PRO A 569 -9.93 -40.30 21.30
CA PRO A 569 -10.61 -41.50 20.83
C PRO A 569 -12.11 -41.51 21.17
N ALA A 570 -12.50 -41.13 22.40
CA ALA A 570 -13.90 -41.09 22.81
C ALA A 570 -14.72 -40.09 21.97
N ILE A 571 -14.14 -38.93 21.66
CA ILE A 571 -14.73 -37.93 20.75
C ILE A 571 -14.94 -38.54 19.36
N LEU A 572 -13.88 -39.09 18.76
CA LEU A 572 -13.92 -39.62 17.40
C LEU A 572 -14.87 -40.82 17.28
N ASN A 573 -14.89 -41.70 18.27
CA ASN A 573 -15.83 -42.82 18.34
C ASN A 573 -17.29 -42.34 18.42
N THR A 574 -17.56 -41.31 19.24
CA THR A 574 -18.91 -40.72 19.34
C THR A 574 -19.36 -40.15 17.99
N VAL A 575 -18.48 -39.42 17.29
CA VAL A 575 -18.75 -38.87 15.96
C VAL A 575 -18.95 -39.98 14.92
N ALA A 576 -18.05 -40.97 14.87
CA ALA A 576 -18.14 -42.08 13.94
C ALA A 576 -19.45 -42.87 14.13
N THR A 577 -19.85 -43.12 15.38
CA THR A 577 -21.12 -43.79 15.73
C THR A 577 -22.33 -42.96 15.31
N ALA A 578 -22.36 -41.66 15.64
CA ALA A 578 -23.50 -40.80 15.34
C ALA A 578 -23.66 -40.50 13.84
N THR A 579 -22.57 -40.55 13.07
CA THR A 579 -22.57 -40.31 11.62
C THR A 579 -22.67 -41.58 10.79
N ASN A 580 -22.32 -42.75 11.36
CA ASN A 580 -22.08 -44.00 10.64
C ASN A 580 -20.98 -43.86 9.57
N LYS A 581 -19.97 -43.03 9.81
CA LYS A 581 -18.90 -42.70 8.85
C LYS A 581 -17.49 -42.84 9.44
N SER A 582 -17.13 -44.04 9.90
CA SER A 582 -15.76 -44.34 10.35
C SER A 582 -14.74 -44.15 9.20
N GLY A 583 -13.53 -43.71 9.53
CA GLY A 583 -12.42 -43.53 8.58
C GLY A 583 -12.54 -42.27 7.71
N SER A 584 -13.62 -41.50 7.88
CA SER A 584 -13.87 -40.31 7.07
C SER A 584 -13.56 -39.00 7.80
N VAL A 585 -13.44 -38.99 9.13
CA VAL A 585 -13.46 -37.73 9.91
C VAL A 585 -12.24 -36.86 9.61
N ILE A 586 -12.48 -35.58 9.27
CA ILE A 586 -11.41 -34.59 9.17
C ILE A 586 -11.27 -33.91 10.53
N TYR A 587 -10.08 -34.00 11.11
CA TYR A 587 -9.78 -33.37 12.40
C TYR A 587 -9.09 -32.02 12.18
N ILE A 588 -9.68 -30.94 12.67
CA ILE A 588 -9.09 -29.60 12.64
C ILE A 588 -8.79 -29.17 14.08
N GLY A 589 -7.50 -29.07 14.41
CA GLY A 589 -7.05 -28.63 15.73
C GLY A 589 -6.51 -27.21 15.71
N HIS A 590 -6.83 -26.39 16.72
CA HIS A 590 -6.13 -25.12 16.98
C HIS A 590 -5.24 -25.23 18.21
N SER A 591 -3.99 -24.77 18.11
CA SER A 591 -3.07 -24.69 19.25
C SER A 591 -2.93 -26.04 19.98
N ARG A 592 -3.32 -26.15 21.25
CA ARG A 592 -3.40 -27.41 22.01
C ARG A 592 -4.13 -28.50 21.23
N GLY A 593 -5.22 -28.18 20.52
CA GLY A 593 -5.95 -29.16 19.71
C GLY A 593 -5.09 -29.81 18.62
N SER A 594 -4.14 -29.07 18.05
CA SER A 594 -3.15 -29.63 17.11
C SER A 594 -2.20 -30.61 17.79
N ILE A 595 -1.77 -30.30 19.02
CA ILE A 595 -0.90 -31.19 19.82
C ILE A 595 -1.58 -32.54 20.06
N LEU A 596 -2.84 -32.51 20.48
CA LEU A 596 -3.62 -33.73 20.76
C LEU A 596 -3.77 -34.59 19.52
N GLY A 597 -4.00 -33.98 18.35
CA GLY A 597 -4.06 -34.69 17.07
C GLY A 597 -2.74 -35.38 16.73
N PHE A 598 -1.60 -34.71 16.93
CA PHE A 598 -0.28 -35.31 16.72
C PHE A 598 0.04 -36.42 17.72
N MET A 599 -0.25 -36.23 19.01
CA MET A 599 -0.04 -37.26 20.05
C MET A 599 -0.87 -38.51 19.75
N TYR A 600 -2.17 -38.35 19.50
CA TYR A 600 -3.06 -39.47 19.23
C TYR A 600 -2.65 -40.25 17.96
N ALA A 601 -2.45 -39.57 16.84
CA ALA A 601 -2.16 -40.24 15.57
C ALA A 601 -0.72 -40.76 15.43
N SER A 602 0.21 -40.38 16.32
CA SER A 602 1.56 -40.97 16.38
C SER A 602 1.65 -42.14 17.35
N GLU A 603 0.91 -42.11 18.46
CA GLU A 603 0.86 -43.19 19.44
C GLU A 603 -0.04 -44.35 18.99
N TYR A 604 -1.19 -44.03 18.39
CA TYR A 604 -2.21 -44.99 17.96
C TYR A 604 -2.49 -44.87 16.44
N PRO A 605 -1.49 -45.06 15.56
CA PRO A 605 -1.62 -44.79 14.13
C PRO A 605 -2.70 -45.63 13.45
N ASP A 606 -2.81 -46.92 13.79
CA ASP A 606 -3.79 -47.84 13.21
C ASP A 606 -5.22 -47.48 13.64
N GLU A 607 -5.41 -47.10 14.91
CA GLU A 607 -6.71 -46.64 15.41
C GLU A 607 -7.08 -45.28 14.82
N ALA A 608 -6.12 -44.36 14.74
CA ALA A 608 -6.32 -43.06 14.12
C ALA A 608 -6.78 -43.20 12.66
N GLN A 609 -6.21 -44.11 11.89
CA GLN A 609 -6.65 -44.40 10.51
C GLN A 609 -8.06 -45.01 10.42
N LYS A 610 -8.52 -45.73 11.45
CA LYS A 610 -9.91 -46.24 11.50
C LYS A 610 -10.94 -45.13 11.63
N PHE A 611 -10.57 -43.98 12.20
CA PHE A 611 -11.51 -42.88 12.44
C PHE A 611 -11.29 -41.69 11.49
N LEU A 612 -10.04 -41.33 11.24
CA LEU A 612 -9.64 -40.10 10.59
C LEU A 612 -9.31 -40.29 9.11
N ARG A 613 -9.73 -39.32 8.30
CA ARG A 613 -9.28 -39.15 6.92
C ARG A 613 -8.02 -38.29 6.80
N GLY A 614 -7.82 -37.37 7.74
CA GLY A 614 -6.70 -36.43 7.73
C GLY A 614 -6.76 -35.42 8.87
N VAL A 615 -5.65 -34.72 9.07
CA VAL A 615 -5.48 -33.72 10.14
C VAL A 615 -5.09 -32.37 9.54
N VAL A 616 -5.86 -31.34 9.88
CA VAL A 616 -5.53 -29.94 9.61
C VAL A 616 -5.14 -29.28 10.94
N ALA A 617 -3.91 -28.83 11.03
CA ALA A 617 -3.37 -28.29 12.27
C ALA A 617 -3.16 -26.78 12.14
N LEU A 618 -3.94 -26.00 12.90
CA LEU A 618 -3.88 -24.54 12.96
C LEU A 618 -3.01 -24.14 14.16
N ALA A 619 -2.01 -23.29 13.92
CA ALA A 619 -0.97 -22.98 14.91
C ALA A 619 -0.38 -24.26 15.58
N PRO A 620 0.24 -25.18 14.81
CA PRO A 620 0.60 -26.55 15.22
C PRO A 620 1.76 -26.65 16.22
N VAL A 621 1.52 -26.37 17.50
CA VAL A 621 2.55 -26.23 18.56
C VAL A 621 3.12 -27.55 19.09
N ALA A 622 3.75 -28.38 18.24
CA ALA A 622 4.49 -29.57 18.71
C ALA A 622 5.83 -29.20 19.39
N TYR A 623 6.50 -28.16 18.88
CA TYR A 623 7.76 -27.64 19.40
C TYR A 623 7.65 -26.15 19.76
N PHE A 624 7.72 -25.82 21.05
CA PHE A 624 7.55 -24.46 21.55
C PHE A 624 8.81 -23.59 21.36
N ASP A 625 8.65 -22.37 20.87
CA ASP A 625 9.65 -21.30 20.88
C ASP A 625 9.03 -20.03 21.48
N PHE A 626 8.91 -20.03 22.81
CA PHE A 626 8.28 -18.94 23.55
C PHE A 626 8.98 -17.60 23.35
N SER A 627 8.18 -16.52 23.28
CA SER A 627 8.67 -15.16 23.44
C SER A 627 9.28 -14.91 24.84
N LEU A 628 10.08 -13.86 24.98
CA LEU A 628 10.84 -13.56 26.21
C LEU A 628 9.97 -13.61 27.49
N HIS A 629 8.77 -13.04 27.45
CA HIS A 629 7.86 -13.00 28.60
C HIS A 629 7.41 -14.41 29.03
N PHE A 630 7.02 -15.26 28.08
CA PHE A 630 6.62 -16.64 28.38
C PHE A 630 7.81 -17.53 28.77
N ARG A 631 9.03 -17.23 28.30
CA ARG A 631 10.23 -17.92 28.79
C ARG A 631 10.42 -17.70 30.29
N ILE A 632 10.29 -16.46 30.76
CA ILE A 632 10.40 -16.13 32.20
C ILE A 632 9.36 -16.91 33.00
N VAL A 633 8.09 -16.88 32.57
CA VAL A 633 7.00 -17.62 33.22
C VAL A 633 7.29 -19.12 33.23
N ALA A 634 7.74 -19.69 32.11
CA ALA A 634 8.06 -21.11 32.00
C ALA A 634 9.21 -21.55 32.91
N TYR A 635 10.22 -20.70 33.14
CA TYR A 635 11.30 -20.99 34.08
C TYR A 635 10.88 -20.88 35.55
N LEU A 636 9.94 -20.00 35.88
CA LEU A 636 9.40 -19.85 37.25
C LEU A 636 8.27 -20.85 37.57
N ALA A 637 7.61 -21.40 36.55
CA ALA A 637 6.48 -22.30 36.70
C ALA A 637 6.72 -23.50 37.64
N PRO A 638 7.89 -24.18 37.65
CA PRO A 638 8.16 -25.27 38.59
C PRO A 638 8.11 -24.86 40.07
N ILE A 639 8.31 -23.58 40.38
CA ILE A 639 8.23 -23.05 41.75
C ILE A 639 6.78 -22.71 42.13
N ILE A 640 6.02 -22.18 41.16
CA ILE A 640 4.67 -21.61 41.40
C ILE A 640 3.58 -22.69 41.32
N LEU A 641 3.65 -23.57 40.33
CA LEU A 641 2.58 -24.52 39.99
C LEU A 641 2.33 -25.63 41.03
N PRO A 642 3.32 -26.16 41.79
CA PRO A 642 3.06 -27.25 42.74
C PRO A 642 2.01 -26.95 43.83
N ARG A 643 1.68 -25.67 44.05
CA ARG A 643 0.69 -25.23 45.05
C ARG A 643 -0.67 -24.84 44.47
N ILE A 644 -0.87 -24.98 43.16
CA ILE A 644 -2.07 -24.54 42.44
C ILE A 644 -2.59 -25.70 41.61
N SER A 645 -3.81 -26.19 41.85
CA SER A 645 -4.40 -27.28 41.05
C SER A 645 -5.01 -26.79 39.73
N VAL A 646 -5.68 -25.64 39.75
CA VAL A 646 -6.40 -25.07 38.60
C VAL A 646 -6.20 -23.55 38.52
N LEU A 647 -6.09 -23.02 37.30
CA LEU A 647 -6.05 -21.59 37.00
C LEU A 647 -7.41 -21.12 36.48
N ASN A 648 -7.77 -19.85 36.76
CA ASN A 648 -8.98 -19.17 36.28
C ASN A 648 -10.31 -19.84 36.67
N TYR A 649 -10.34 -20.50 37.82
CA TYR A 649 -11.55 -21.08 38.41
C TYR A 649 -11.97 -20.32 39.69
N PRO A 650 -13.27 -20.05 39.92
CA PRO A 650 -14.41 -20.33 39.03
C PRO A 650 -14.49 -19.38 37.82
N VAL A 651 -14.76 -19.96 36.64
CA VAL A 651 -14.73 -19.26 35.33
C VAL A 651 -15.64 -18.02 35.29
N LYS A 652 -16.82 -18.08 35.94
CA LYS A 652 -17.78 -16.96 36.01
C LYS A 652 -17.18 -15.68 36.60
N TYR A 653 -16.34 -15.80 37.62
CA TYR A 653 -15.71 -14.62 38.24
C TYR A 653 -14.57 -14.07 37.38
N SER A 654 -13.81 -14.95 36.73
CA SER A 654 -12.76 -14.58 35.77
C SER A 654 -13.34 -13.76 34.61
N ILE A 655 -14.39 -14.27 33.95
CA ILE A 655 -15.07 -13.57 32.84
C ILE A 655 -15.58 -12.20 33.30
N LYS A 656 -16.27 -12.13 34.45
CA LYS A 656 -16.81 -10.87 34.96
C LYS A 656 -15.72 -9.85 35.26
N PHE A 657 -14.59 -10.30 35.81
CA PHE A 657 -13.42 -9.45 36.03
C PHE A 657 -12.90 -8.86 34.71
N TYR A 658 -12.67 -9.69 33.68
CA TYR A 658 -12.21 -9.21 32.39
C TYR A 658 -13.24 -8.29 31.70
N GLN A 659 -14.54 -8.59 31.77
CA GLN A 659 -15.57 -7.70 31.23
C GLN A 659 -15.55 -6.30 31.88
N ILE A 660 -15.35 -6.22 33.20
CA ILE A 660 -15.21 -4.95 33.92
C ILE A 660 -13.90 -4.26 33.53
N LEU A 661 -12.79 -4.99 33.52
CA LEU A 661 -11.47 -4.47 33.16
C LEU A 661 -11.49 -3.90 31.74
N CYS A 662 -12.00 -4.64 30.77
CA CYS A 662 -12.02 -4.24 29.36
C CYS A 662 -13.04 -3.14 29.05
N THR A 663 -14.10 -3.01 29.86
CA THR A 663 -15.01 -1.86 29.77
C THR A 663 -14.34 -0.57 30.22
N ASN A 664 -13.59 -0.60 31.32
CA ASN A 664 -13.02 0.61 31.93
C ASN A 664 -11.61 0.94 31.40
N LEU A 665 -10.83 -0.08 31.06
CA LEU A 665 -9.44 -0.01 30.62
C LEU A 665 -9.24 -0.85 29.33
N PRO A 666 -9.94 -0.53 28.23
CA PRO A 666 -9.94 -1.34 27.01
C PRO A 666 -8.54 -1.53 26.40
N HIS A 667 -7.64 -0.56 26.54
CA HIS A 667 -6.25 -0.68 26.09
C HIS A 667 -5.41 -1.67 26.90
N VAL A 668 -5.75 -1.93 28.17
CA VAL A 668 -5.11 -3.01 28.94
C VAL A 668 -5.48 -4.35 28.34
N CYS A 669 -6.73 -4.53 27.94
CA CYS A 669 -7.17 -5.76 27.28
C CYS A 669 -6.61 -5.93 25.88
N GLU A 670 -6.38 -4.83 25.14
CA GLU A 670 -5.62 -4.85 23.90
C GLU A 670 -4.18 -5.35 24.11
N LEU A 671 -3.51 -4.96 25.21
CA LEU A 671 -2.18 -5.48 25.54
C LEU A 671 -2.21 -6.97 25.92
N ILE A 672 -3.25 -7.43 26.61
CA ILE A 672 -3.45 -8.85 26.92
C ILE A 672 -3.63 -9.66 25.63
N LEU A 673 -4.47 -9.18 24.71
CA LEU A 673 -4.66 -9.78 23.38
C LEU A 673 -3.34 -9.84 22.61
N LEU A 674 -2.56 -8.77 22.62
CA LEU A 674 -1.24 -8.75 21.99
C LEU A 674 -0.31 -9.79 22.61
N ALA A 675 -0.36 -9.94 23.93
CA ALA A 675 0.47 -10.88 24.67
C ALA A 675 0.11 -12.34 24.40
N VAL A 676 -1.16 -12.69 24.11
CA VAL A 676 -1.58 -14.08 23.86
C VAL A 676 -1.69 -14.44 22.37
N SER A 677 -1.80 -13.44 21.50
CA SER A 677 -1.98 -13.63 20.06
C SER A 677 -0.73 -13.28 19.25
N GLY A 678 0.15 -12.39 19.73
CA GLY A 678 1.30 -11.88 18.97
C GLY A 678 0.99 -10.77 17.97
N SER A 679 -0.30 -10.57 17.67
CA SER A 679 -0.83 -9.50 16.83
C SER A 679 -2.23 -9.14 17.33
N VAL A 680 -2.58 -7.85 17.26
CA VAL A 680 -3.94 -7.34 17.53
C VAL A 680 -4.51 -6.58 16.35
N TYR A 681 -3.73 -6.47 15.26
CA TYR A 681 -4.14 -5.68 14.08
C TYR A 681 -5.38 -6.25 13.40
N GLN A 682 -5.56 -7.58 13.53
CA GLN A 682 -6.68 -8.29 12.94
C GLN A 682 -7.87 -8.43 13.90
N PHE A 683 -7.79 -7.91 15.14
CA PHE A 683 -8.89 -7.97 16.10
C PHE A 683 -9.91 -6.83 15.88
N LEU A 684 -11.21 -7.10 16.02
CA LEU A 684 -12.25 -6.06 15.98
C LEU A 684 -12.51 -5.49 17.39
N PRO A 685 -12.58 -4.16 17.57
CA PRO A 685 -12.92 -3.57 18.87
C PRO A 685 -14.29 -4.00 19.42
N ASP A 686 -15.27 -4.23 18.55
CA ASP A 686 -16.63 -4.68 18.87
C ASP A 686 -16.64 -6.07 19.51
N ASP A 687 -15.65 -6.89 19.15
CA ASP A 687 -15.48 -8.27 19.59
C ASP A 687 -14.80 -8.36 20.96
N LEU A 688 -14.38 -7.23 21.56
CA LEU A 688 -13.62 -7.18 22.81
C LEU A 688 -14.30 -7.94 23.95
N LEU A 689 -15.52 -7.54 24.32
CA LEU A 689 -16.20 -8.19 25.45
C LEU A 689 -16.66 -9.62 25.09
N ALA A 690 -16.96 -9.90 23.82
CA ALA A 690 -17.34 -11.25 23.39
C ALA A 690 -16.17 -12.23 23.54
N PHE A 691 -14.97 -11.86 23.12
CA PHE A 691 -13.75 -12.67 23.31
C PHE A 691 -13.47 -12.93 24.80
N PHE A 692 -13.51 -11.88 25.63
CA PHE A 692 -13.30 -12.01 27.08
C PHE A 692 -14.47 -12.67 27.83
N SER A 693 -15.51 -13.09 27.12
CA SER A 693 -16.58 -13.94 27.64
C SER A 693 -16.32 -15.44 27.40
N ILE A 694 -15.38 -15.77 26.51
CA ILE A 694 -14.96 -17.15 26.22
C ILE A 694 -13.48 -17.42 26.57
N PHE A 695 -12.74 -16.40 26.97
CA PHE A 695 -11.34 -16.47 27.37
C PHE A 695 -11.05 -15.56 28.59
N PRO A 696 -10.27 -16.00 29.59
CA PRO A 696 -9.75 -17.36 29.75
C PRO A 696 -10.74 -18.26 30.51
N VAL A 697 -10.96 -19.48 30.03
CA VAL A 697 -11.61 -20.56 30.82
C VAL A 697 -10.60 -21.25 31.75
N SER A 698 -11.10 -22.19 32.55
CA SER A 698 -10.29 -22.96 33.49
C SER A 698 -9.18 -23.74 32.80
N LEU A 699 -8.04 -23.89 33.48
CA LEU A 699 -6.91 -24.67 32.98
C LEU A 699 -6.24 -25.44 34.11
N SER A 700 -6.04 -26.74 33.91
CA SER A 700 -5.30 -27.59 34.86
C SER A 700 -3.82 -27.18 34.93
N SER A 701 -3.29 -27.05 36.14
CA SER A 701 -1.87 -26.82 36.38
C SER A 701 -0.97 -27.92 35.81
N MET A 702 -1.46 -29.16 35.77
CA MET A 702 -0.75 -30.31 35.21
C MET A 702 -0.58 -30.16 33.70
N GLN A 703 -1.59 -29.64 32.99
CA GLN A 703 -1.48 -29.33 31.57
C GLN A 703 -0.47 -28.19 31.33
N VAL A 704 -0.48 -27.14 32.16
CA VAL A 704 0.52 -26.07 32.09
C VAL A 704 1.92 -26.64 32.31
N SER A 705 2.08 -27.49 33.33
CA SER A 705 3.34 -28.17 33.62
C SER A 705 3.81 -29.01 32.43
N HIS A 706 2.90 -29.71 31.75
CA HIS A 706 3.24 -30.48 30.56
C HIS A 706 3.70 -29.58 29.41
N ILE A 707 2.97 -28.48 29.13
CA ILE A 707 3.37 -27.50 28.10
C ILE A 707 4.75 -26.89 28.42
N VAL A 708 4.99 -26.52 29.68
CA VAL A 708 6.29 -26.01 30.14
C VAL A 708 7.39 -27.07 30.00
N GLN A 709 7.09 -28.33 30.30
CA GLN A 709 8.02 -29.45 30.12
C GLN A 709 8.40 -29.63 28.65
N LEU A 710 7.44 -29.61 27.72
CA LEU A 710 7.69 -29.71 26.29
C LEU A 710 8.60 -28.56 25.79
N PHE A 711 8.36 -27.34 26.28
CA PHE A 711 9.24 -26.20 25.99
C PHE A 711 10.65 -26.39 26.55
N ARG A 712 10.79 -26.74 27.85
CA ARG A 712 12.09 -26.84 28.53
C ARG A 712 12.94 -27.99 28.02
N SER A 713 12.32 -29.12 27.70
CA SER A 713 13.02 -30.29 27.18
C SER A 713 13.39 -30.13 25.70
N GLY A 714 12.61 -29.36 24.93
CA GLY A 714 12.74 -29.30 23.47
C GLY A 714 12.37 -30.62 22.77
N ARG A 715 11.74 -31.55 23.51
CA ARG A 715 11.38 -32.91 23.10
C ARG A 715 9.86 -33.06 23.09
N PHE A 716 9.33 -33.68 22.05
CA PHE A 716 7.91 -34.03 21.98
C PHE A 716 7.69 -35.36 22.71
N GLN A 717 7.32 -35.28 23.99
CA GLN A 717 7.39 -36.41 24.93
C GLN A 717 6.17 -36.47 25.86
N LYS A 718 5.92 -37.64 26.49
CA LYS A 718 4.85 -37.80 27.50
C LYS A 718 5.15 -37.01 28.79
N TYR A 719 4.16 -36.82 29.65
CA TYR A 719 4.30 -36.09 30.90
C TYR A 719 5.32 -36.75 31.83
N ASP A 720 6.19 -35.94 32.43
CA ASP A 720 7.21 -36.38 33.37
C ASP A 720 6.63 -36.31 34.80
N TYR A 721 6.36 -37.48 35.37
CA TYR A 721 5.90 -37.61 36.75
C TYR A 721 7.05 -37.65 37.78
N GLY A 722 8.30 -37.53 37.32
CA GLY A 722 9.50 -37.77 38.11
C GLY A 722 9.95 -39.23 38.06
N ARG A 723 11.25 -39.48 38.28
CA ARG A 723 11.92 -40.78 38.03
C ARG A 723 11.17 -41.99 38.57
N LYS A 724 10.75 -41.96 39.83
CA LYS A 724 10.06 -43.07 40.50
C LYS A 724 8.70 -43.36 39.86
N GLU A 725 7.91 -42.32 39.63
CA GLU A 725 6.56 -42.46 39.09
C GLU A 725 6.59 -42.79 37.59
N ASN A 726 7.58 -42.27 36.84
CA ASN A 726 7.84 -42.68 35.47
C ASN A 726 8.19 -44.16 35.37
N LEU A 727 9.01 -44.69 36.29
CA LEU A 727 9.33 -46.12 36.30
C LEU A 727 8.07 -46.97 36.52
N LEU A 728 7.16 -46.52 37.39
CA LEU A 728 5.88 -47.21 37.62
C LEU A 728 4.92 -47.10 36.43
N LYS A 729 4.83 -45.94 35.77
CA LYS A 729 3.86 -45.70 34.68
C LYS A 729 4.34 -46.10 33.30
N TYR A 730 5.63 -45.95 33.03
CA TYR A 730 6.24 -46.15 31.72
C TYR A 730 7.25 -47.30 31.68
N GLY A 731 7.64 -47.86 32.83
CA GLY A 731 8.71 -48.86 32.90
C GLY A 731 10.12 -48.30 32.70
N GLN A 732 10.29 -46.96 32.68
CA GLN A 732 11.57 -46.28 32.50
C GLN A 732 11.62 -44.95 33.27
N GLU A 733 12.81 -44.50 33.69
CA GLU A 733 12.95 -43.30 34.55
C GLU A 733 12.63 -41.97 33.84
N VAL A 734 12.73 -41.93 32.51
CA VAL A 734 12.54 -40.73 31.68
C VAL A 734 11.28 -40.90 30.85
N PRO A 735 10.44 -39.87 30.66
CA PRO A 735 9.24 -39.98 29.84
C PRO A 735 9.56 -40.39 28.38
N PRO A 736 8.78 -41.31 27.79
CA PRO A 736 8.96 -41.72 26.39
C PRO A 736 8.60 -40.60 25.41
N LEU A 737 9.16 -40.71 24.20
CA LEU A 737 8.90 -39.77 23.09
C LEU A 737 7.67 -40.17 22.29
N TYR A 738 6.90 -39.19 21.83
CA TYR A 738 5.92 -39.40 20.77
C TYR A 738 6.65 -39.46 19.43
N ASN A 739 6.59 -40.61 18.75
CA ASN A 739 7.29 -40.80 17.49
C ASN A 739 6.44 -40.32 16.30
N LEU A 740 6.61 -39.06 15.88
CA LEU A 740 5.87 -38.48 14.76
C LEU A 740 6.06 -39.24 13.43
N SER A 741 7.13 -40.04 13.27
CA SER A 741 7.32 -40.88 12.08
C SER A 741 6.29 -42.01 11.96
N ASN A 742 5.57 -42.32 13.04
CA ASN A 742 4.43 -43.23 13.03
C ASN A 742 3.15 -42.57 12.51
N PHE A 743 3.06 -41.24 12.45
CA PHE A 743 1.90 -40.54 11.91
C PHE A 743 1.79 -40.76 10.40
N LYS A 744 0.74 -41.44 9.92
CA LYS A 744 0.58 -41.82 8.50
C LYS A 744 -0.53 -41.10 7.72
N LEU A 745 -1.41 -40.36 8.40
CA LEU A 745 -2.55 -39.69 7.78
C LEU A 745 -2.12 -38.46 6.95
N PRO A 746 -2.93 -37.99 5.98
CA PRO A 746 -2.74 -36.68 5.37
C PRO A 746 -2.67 -35.57 6.42
N ALA A 747 -1.67 -34.69 6.33
CA ALA A 747 -1.41 -33.65 7.35
C ALA A 747 -1.08 -32.28 6.74
N TYR A 748 -1.91 -31.27 7.05
CA TYR A 748 -1.68 -29.89 6.61
C TYR A 748 -1.51 -28.95 7.79
N LEU A 749 -0.35 -28.30 7.86
CA LEU A 749 0.09 -27.47 8.98
C LEU A 749 0.02 -25.99 8.58
N PHE A 750 -0.87 -25.22 9.21
CA PHE A 750 -1.03 -23.79 8.96
C PHE A 750 -0.52 -22.97 10.14
N TYR A 751 0.43 -22.08 9.89
CA TYR A 751 1.06 -21.28 10.95
C TYR A 751 1.11 -19.78 10.63
N GLY A 752 1.13 -18.96 11.68
CA GLY A 752 1.27 -17.52 11.56
C GLY A 752 2.75 -17.09 11.65
N LYS A 753 3.21 -16.19 10.78
CA LYS A 753 4.59 -15.65 10.84
C LYS A 753 4.87 -14.84 12.13
N LYS A 754 3.82 -14.39 12.83
CA LYS A 754 3.89 -13.63 14.09
C LYS A 754 3.46 -14.43 15.31
N ASP A 755 3.37 -15.75 15.18
CA ASP A 755 3.06 -16.62 16.31
C ASP A 755 4.11 -16.45 17.43
N ILE A 756 3.64 -16.36 18.67
CA ILE A 756 4.45 -16.08 19.87
C ILE A 756 4.84 -17.34 20.64
N PHE A 757 4.22 -18.47 20.33
CA PHE A 757 4.48 -19.76 20.95
C PHE A 757 5.33 -20.68 20.06
N MET A 758 5.40 -20.38 18.77
CA MET A 758 6.20 -21.12 17.79
C MET A 758 6.79 -20.21 16.71
N LYS A 759 7.80 -20.71 16.01
CA LYS A 759 8.35 -20.08 14.80
C LYS A 759 8.32 -21.06 13.65
N GLU A 760 8.51 -20.56 12.44
CA GLU A 760 8.61 -21.36 11.22
C GLU A 760 9.54 -22.58 11.37
N LYS A 761 10.70 -22.41 12.01
CA LYS A 761 11.63 -23.53 12.27
C LYS A 761 10.99 -24.69 13.05
N SER A 762 10.11 -24.40 14.00
CA SER A 762 9.44 -25.41 14.83
C SER A 762 8.38 -26.16 14.02
N VAL A 763 7.65 -25.43 13.17
CA VAL A 763 6.66 -26.02 12.26
C VAL A 763 7.34 -26.88 11.22
N LYS A 764 8.44 -26.40 10.64
CA LYS A 764 9.26 -27.15 9.69
C LYS A 764 9.81 -28.44 10.30
N ARG A 765 10.31 -28.39 11.54
CA ARG A 765 10.74 -29.60 12.28
C ARG A 765 9.59 -30.60 12.43
N THR A 766 8.42 -30.12 12.84
CA THR A 766 7.22 -30.98 12.97
C THR A 766 6.86 -31.62 11.63
N PHE A 767 6.86 -30.83 10.55
CA PHE A 767 6.62 -31.30 9.18
C PHE A 767 7.64 -32.36 8.73
N GLU A 768 8.92 -32.18 9.03
CA GLU A 768 9.98 -33.12 8.67
C GLU A 768 9.83 -34.46 9.42
N GLU A 769 9.51 -34.43 10.72
CA GLU A 769 9.38 -35.63 11.55
C GLU A 769 8.09 -36.43 11.33
N ILE A 770 7.01 -35.81 10.82
CA ILE A 770 5.75 -36.51 10.50
C ILE A 770 5.97 -37.55 9.41
N GLY A 771 5.56 -38.79 9.66
CA GLY A 771 5.77 -39.93 8.75
C GLY A 771 4.81 -40.04 7.56
N SER A 772 3.97 -39.05 7.32
CA SER A 772 2.98 -39.04 6.25
C SER A 772 3.61 -38.74 4.89
N SER A 773 3.19 -39.48 3.87
CA SER A 773 3.54 -39.23 2.46
C SER A 773 2.79 -38.05 1.86
N GLU A 774 1.64 -37.68 2.43
CA GLU A 774 0.79 -36.58 1.98
C GLU A 774 0.76 -35.50 3.07
N LYS A 775 1.75 -34.60 3.02
CA LYS A 775 1.88 -33.53 4.02
C LYS A 775 2.25 -32.19 3.39
N GLY A 776 1.78 -31.11 4.00
CA GLY A 776 2.14 -29.74 3.63
C GLY A 776 2.24 -28.84 4.85
N TYR A 777 3.05 -27.79 4.78
CA TYR A 777 3.04 -26.72 5.78
C TYR A 777 3.05 -25.35 5.10
N PHE A 778 2.23 -24.43 5.60
CA PHE A 778 1.94 -23.16 4.95
C PHE A 778 1.88 -22.03 5.98
N SER A 779 2.49 -20.89 5.64
CA SER A 779 2.29 -19.66 6.42
C SER A 779 0.99 -18.98 6.00
N VAL A 780 0.22 -18.45 6.95
CA VAL A 780 -1.02 -17.72 6.68
C VAL A 780 -0.84 -16.22 6.97
N PRO A 781 -1.24 -15.33 6.03
CA PRO A 781 -1.69 -15.60 4.66
C PRO A 781 -0.55 -16.11 3.75
N ILE A 782 -0.91 -16.90 2.73
CA ILE A 782 0.03 -17.48 1.77
C ILE A 782 0.56 -16.39 0.83
N GLY A 783 1.89 -16.30 0.65
CA GLY A 783 2.51 -15.43 -0.36
C GLY A 783 2.50 -13.92 -0.08
N ASN A 784 2.14 -13.49 1.14
CA ASN A 784 2.04 -12.06 1.48
C ASN A 784 3.17 -11.60 2.43
N ASP A 785 3.99 -10.64 1.98
CA ASP A 785 5.07 -10.03 2.77
C ASP A 785 4.61 -8.84 3.62
N ASP A 786 3.30 -8.58 3.69
CA ASP A 786 2.74 -7.58 4.55
C ASP A 786 2.80 -7.97 6.04
N THR A 787 3.81 -7.44 6.74
CA THR A 787 3.94 -7.59 8.21
C THR A 787 2.67 -7.27 9.00
N LYS A 788 1.73 -6.45 8.52
CA LYS A 788 0.47 -6.16 9.24
C LYS A 788 -0.59 -7.26 9.10
N LEU A 789 -0.57 -8.01 8.01
CA LEU A 789 -1.52 -9.09 7.71
C LEU A 789 -1.02 -10.47 8.15
N GLN A 790 0.24 -10.58 8.60
CA GLN A 790 0.78 -11.81 9.14
C GLN A 790 -0.03 -12.28 10.35
N PHE A 791 -0.46 -13.54 10.31
CA PHE A 791 -1.20 -14.14 11.42
C PHE A 791 -0.28 -14.31 12.63
N GLY A 792 -0.83 -13.98 13.81
CA GLY A 792 -0.37 -14.44 15.11
C GLY A 792 -1.02 -15.77 15.50
N HIS A 793 -0.82 -16.19 16.75
CA HIS A 793 -1.25 -17.50 17.25
C HIS A 793 -2.77 -17.70 17.22
N ASN A 794 -3.52 -16.70 17.70
CA ASN A 794 -4.97 -16.78 17.76
C ASN A 794 -5.66 -16.14 16.55
N ASP A 795 -4.92 -15.59 15.58
CA ASP A 795 -5.53 -14.98 14.39
C ASP A 795 -6.35 -16.01 13.59
N PHE A 796 -6.12 -17.32 13.77
CA PHE A 796 -6.94 -18.43 13.24
C PHE A 796 -8.35 -18.57 13.86
N ILE A 797 -8.65 -17.80 14.90
CA ILE A 797 -9.93 -17.81 15.63
C ILE A 797 -10.46 -16.42 15.99
N LEU A 798 -9.72 -15.33 15.72
CA LEU A 798 -10.11 -13.94 16.03
C LEU A 798 -9.93 -12.93 14.89
N SER A 799 -9.32 -13.32 13.77
CA SER A 799 -9.03 -12.35 12.70
C SER A 799 -10.32 -11.86 12.03
N ARG A 800 -10.40 -10.55 11.85
CA ARG A 800 -11.48 -9.84 11.18
C ARG A 800 -11.62 -10.18 9.69
N TYR A 801 -10.54 -10.65 9.06
CA TYR A 801 -10.47 -11.00 7.64
C TYR A 801 -10.20 -12.50 7.44
N ILE A 802 -10.45 -13.32 8.46
CA ILE A 802 -10.07 -14.74 8.46
C ILE A 802 -10.73 -15.54 7.34
N GLU A 803 -11.98 -15.22 7.02
CA GLU A 803 -12.72 -15.90 5.97
C GLU A 803 -12.05 -15.68 4.61
N GLU A 804 -11.63 -14.44 4.32
CA GLU A 804 -11.02 -14.07 3.04
C GLU A 804 -9.56 -14.49 2.94
N LEU A 805 -8.80 -14.39 4.03
CA LEU A 805 -7.35 -14.64 4.05
C LEU A 805 -6.99 -16.11 4.23
N PHE A 806 -7.93 -16.94 4.70
CA PHE A 806 -7.65 -18.32 5.04
C PHE A 806 -8.81 -19.28 4.74
N TYR A 807 -9.99 -19.08 5.31
CA TYR A 807 -11.05 -20.12 5.23
C TYR A 807 -11.53 -20.39 3.80
N LYS A 808 -11.60 -19.37 2.93
CA LYS A 808 -11.93 -19.57 1.50
C LYS A 808 -10.91 -20.41 0.75
N ASP A 809 -9.62 -20.22 1.05
CA ASP A 809 -8.55 -20.96 0.39
C ASP A 809 -8.38 -22.37 0.95
N LEU A 810 -8.67 -22.57 2.24
CA LEU A 810 -8.78 -23.88 2.87
C LEU A 810 -9.79 -24.80 2.15
N LEU A 811 -10.72 -24.22 1.37
CA LEU A 811 -11.77 -24.92 0.65
C LEU A 811 -11.52 -25.09 -0.87
N LYS A 812 -10.35 -24.72 -1.42
CA LYS A 812 -10.05 -24.80 -2.88
C LYS A 812 -9.20 -26.04 -3.27
N PRO A 813 -9.48 -26.75 -4.39
CA PRO A 813 -8.79 -28.02 -4.74
C PRO A 813 -7.43 -27.96 -5.49
N GLU A 814 -6.90 -26.82 -5.97
CA GLU A 814 -5.90 -26.82 -7.08
C GLU A 814 -4.54 -26.11 -6.91
N SER A 815 -4.11 -25.64 -5.73
CA SER A 815 -2.88 -24.82 -5.65
C SER A 815 -1.57 -25.64 -5.52
N ILE A 816 -0.78 -25.79 -6.62
CA ILE A 816 0.71 -25.64 -6.79
C ILE A 816 1.28 -26.41 -8.02
N LYS A 817 1.76 -25.71 -9.08
CA LYS A 817 2.88 -26.04 -10.02
C LYS A 817 3.05 -24.98 -11.13
N LEU A 818 4.27 -24.73 -11.63
CA LEU A 818 4.58 -23.79 -12.74
C LEU A 818 5.20 -24.52 -13.96
N ASN A 819 4.41 -24.62 -15.05
CA ASN A 819 4.70 -24.72 -16.49
C ASN A 819 5.83 -25.61 -17.11
N GLY A 820 6.47 -26.53 -16.41
CA GLY A 820 6.99 -27.78 -17.01
C GLY A 820 8.29 -27.82 -17.84
N TYR A 821 8.96 -26.73 -18.27
CA TYR A 821 10.23 -26.79 -19.04
C TYR A 821 11.51 -26.68 -18.17
N LYS A 822 12.62 -27.33 -18.61
CA LYS A 822 13.95 -27.29 -17.94
C LYS A 822 14.86 -26.21 -18.58
N TYR A 823 15.81 -25.64 -17.82
CA TYR A 823 16.78 -24.65 -18.31
C TYR A 823 18.17 -24.81 -17.68
N ALA A 824 19.20 -24.27 -18.35
CA ALA A 824 20.57 -24.15 -17.84
C ALA A 824 21.01 -22.68 -17.75
N THR A 825 21.96 -22.38 -16.86
CA THR A 825 22.47 -21.01 -16.62
C THR A 825 23.97 -20.96 -16.86
N TYR A 826 24.43 -19.91 -17.54
CA TYR A 826 25.83 -19.65 -17.88
C TYR A 826 26.25 -18.27 -17.36
N LYS A 827 27.48 -18.18 -16.85
CA LYS A 827 28.10 -16.90 -16.50
C LYS A 827 28.97 -16.43 -17.66
N VAL A 828 28.73 -15.22 -18.14
CA VAL A 828 29.52 -14.59 -19.21
C VAL A 828 30.33 -13.47 -18.59
N VAL A 829 31.66 -13.52 -18.71
CA VAL A 829 32.56 -12.48 -18.19
C VAL A 829 33.11 -11.67 -19.35
N SER A 830 32.89 -10.35 -19.35
CA SER A 830 33.51 -9.44 -20.32
C SER A 830 34.90 -8.99 -19.85
N GLU A 831 35.74 -8.58 -20.79
CA GLU A 831 37.13 -8.16 -20.53
C GLU A 831 37.25 -7.00 -19.53
N ASP A 832 36.24 -6.13 -19.47
CA ASP A 832 36.20 -5.02 -18.52
C ASP A 832 35.61 -5.37 -17.15
N GLY A 833 35.41 -6.67 -16.86
CA GLY A 833 35.12 -7.16 -15.52
C GLY A 833 33.64 -7.27 -15.15
N TYR A 834 32.72 -7.04 -16.10
CA TYR A 834 31.30 -7.37 -15.90
C TYR A 834 31.07 -8.87 -16.04
N THR A 835 30.19 -9.42 -15.20
CA THR A 835 29.69 -10.79 -15.29
C THR A 835 28.18 -10.77 -15.45
N SER A 836 27.67 -11.25 -16.58
CA SER A 836 26.24 -11.37 -16.87
C SER A 836 25.76 -12.82 -16.79
N LEU A 837 24.53 -13.04 -16.33
CA LEU A 837 23.88 -14.34 -16.40
C LEU A 837 23.16 -14.53 -17.74
N MET A 838 23.43 -15.64 -18.41
CA MET A 838 22.79 -16.06 -19.65
C MET A 838 22.02 -17.37 -19.41
N PHE A 839 20.90 -17.56 -20.11
CA PHE A 839 20.04 -18.74 -19.96
C PHE A 839 19.98 -19.54 -21.25
N ARG A 840 19.92 -20.87 -21.13
CA ARG A 840 19.74 -21.80 -22.25
C ARG A 840 18.50 -22.66 -21.97
N VAL A 841 17.56 -22.70 -22.91
CA VAL A 841 16.34 -23.51 -22.79
C VAL A 841 16.69 -24.96 -23.17
N LEU A 842 16.30 -25.93 -22.33
CA LEU A 842 16.57 -27.35 -22.58
C LEU A 842 15.33 -28.05 -23.18
N PRO A 843 15.48 -28.83 -24.27
CA PRO A 843 14.38 -29.62 -24.84
C PRO A 843 13.81 -30.63 -23.82
N GLN A 844 12.49 -30.87 -23.85
CA GLN A 844 11.82 -31.82 -22.96
C GLN A 844 12.07 -33.28 -23.36
N ASP A 845 12.03 -33.61 -24.64
CA ASP A 845 12.31 -34.94 -25.20
C ASP A 845 12.89 -34.79 -26.60
N ASN A 846 14.18 -35.08 -26.78
CA ASN A 846 14.74 -35.46 -28.08
C ASN A 846 16.14 -36.05 -27.90
N HIS A 847 16.38 -37.17 -28.58
CA HIS A 847 17.60 -37.99 -28.61
C HIS A 847 18.88 -37.24 -29.04
N GLY A 848 19.35 -36.26 -28.26
CA GLY A 848 20.68 -35.66 -28.39
C GLY A 848 20.96 -34.82 -29.64
N ARG A 849 20.01 -34.62 -30.57
CA ARG A 849 20.23 -33.77 -31.76
C ARG A 849 20.07 -32.28 -31.41
N LYS A 850 21.19 -31.54 -31.43
CA LYS A 850 21.26 -30.09 -31.21
C LYS A 850 21.17 -29.35 -32.55
N GLY A 851 20.07 -28.63 -32.80
CA GLY A 851 19.96 -27.70 -33.93
C GLY A 851 20.97 -26.54 -33.87
N PRO A 852 20.91 -25.58 -34.81
CA PRO A 852 21.81 -24.43 -34.79
C PRO A 852 21.54 -23.53 -33.56
N PRO A 853 22.59 -22.98 -32.92
CA PRO A 853 22.43 -22.05 -31.81
C PRO A 853 21.76 -20.75 -32.24
N VAL A 854 20.75 -20.31 -31.51
CA VAL A 854 20.04 -19.05 -31.74
C VAL A 854 20.19 -18.16 -30.50
N VAL A 855 20.71 -16.95 -30.71
CA VAL A 855 20.82 -15.91 -29.68
C VAL A 855 19.62 -14.98 -29.77
N LEU A 856 18.92 -14.80 -28.65
CA LEU A 856 17.84 -13.83 -28.50
C LEU A 856 18.32 -12.62 -27.67
N GLU A 857 18.71 -11.54 -28.33
CA GLU A 857 19.19 -10.30 -27.71
C GLU A 857 18.05 -9.28 -27.51
N HIS A 858 17.96 -8.77 -26.28
CA HIS A 858 16.87 -7.91 -25.84
C HIS A 858 17.01 -6.44 -26.26
N GLY A 859 15.90 -5.70 -26.19
CA GLY A 859 15.82 -4.28 -26.52
C GLY A 859 16.22 -3.32 -25.41
N ILE A 860 16.00 -2.02 -25.65
CA ILE A 860 16.25 -0.96 -24.68
C ILE A 860 15.35 -1.12 -23.45
N GLN A 861 15.91 -0.97 -22.24
CA GLN A 861 15.18 -1.11 -20.96
C GLN A 861 14.42 -2.45 -20.80
N THR A 862 14.89 -3.53 -21.41
CA THR A 862 14.36 -4.90 -21.25
C THR A 862 15.48 -5.87 -20.87
N ASN A 863 15.16 -7.15 -20.63
CA ASN A 863 16.14 -8.23 -20.42
C ASN A 863 15.68 -9.52 -21.11
N SER A 864 16.44 -10.61 -20.97
CA SER A 864 16.13 -11.94 -21.52
C SER A 864 14.71 -12.48 -21.24
N ALA A 865 14.05 -12.07 -20.15
CA ALA A 865 12.74 -12.59 -19.77
C ALA A 865 11.63 -12.24 -20.79
N ILE A 866 11.82 -11.17 -21.57
CA ILE A 866 10.86 -10.78 -22.63
C ILE A 866 10.64 -11.89 -23.66
N TRP A 867 11.57 -12.82 -23.80
CA TRP A 867 11.47 -13.94 -24.74
C TRP A 867 10.69 -15.14 -24.20
N THR A 868 10.23 -15.08 -22.95
CA THR A 868 9.61 -16.20 -22.21
C THR A 868 8.28 -15.86 -21.52
N TYR A 869 7.89 -14.59 -21.46
CA TYR A 869 6.82 -14.13 -20.57
C TYR A 869 5.41 -14.66 -20.92
N ARG A 870 5.18 -15.17 -22.15
CA ARG A 870 3.89 -15.72 -22.61
C ARG A 870 3.77 -17.24 -22.44
N GLY A 871 4.64 -17.86 -21.64
CA GLY A 871 4.70 -19.32 -21.54
C GLY A 871 5.07 -19.96 -22.89
N ASN A 872 4.49 -21.12 -23.21
CA ASN A 872 4.77 -21.89 -24.45
C ASN A 872 4.61 -21.09 -25.76
N LYS A 873 3.84 -20.00 -25.75
CA LYS A 873 3.66 -19.08 -26.90
C LYS A 873 4.81 -18.11 -27.13
N SER A 874 5.82 -18.11 -26.29
CA SER A 874 6.95 -17.18 -26.41
C SER A 874 7.98 -17.69 -27.41
N LEU A 875 8.65 -16.77 -28.12
CA LEU A 875 9.63 -17.10 -29.16
C LEU A 875 10.70 -18.11 -28.69
N ALA A 876 11.14 -18.03 -27.44
CA ALA A 876 12.14 -18.95 -26.91
C ALA A 876 11.67 -20.42 -26.98
N PHE A 877 10.41 -20.69 -26.64
CA PHE A 877 9.86 -22.04 -26.64
C PHE A 877 9.46 -22.48 -28.05
N VAL A 878 8.88 -21.57 -28.86
CA VAL A 878 8.57 -21.85 -30.28
C VAL A 878 9.82 -22.25 -31.07
N LEU A 879 10.96 -21.58 -30.84
CA LEU A 879 12.23 -21.96 -31.46
C LEU A 879 12.78 -23.28 -30.91
N THR A 880 12.62 -23.53 -29.61
CA THR A 880 13.05 -24.80 -28.99
C THR A 880 12.25 -25.97 -29.57
N GLU A 881 10.93 -25.82 -29.74
CA GLU A 881 10.04 -26.81 -30.35
C GLU A 881 10.32 -26.98 -31.85
N ALA A 882 10.73 -25.91 -32.55
CA ALA A 882 11.21 -25.97 -33.92
C ALA A 882 12.63 -26.56 -34.06
N GLY A 883 13.23 -27.04 -32.97
CA GLY A 883 14.50 -27.77 -32.97
C GLY A 883 15.76 -26.91 -32.87
N TYR A 884 15.65 -25.60 -32.58
CA TYR A 884 16.80 -24.72 -32.39
C TYR A 884 17.39 -24.82 -30.97
N ASP A 885 18.69 -24.57 -30.84
CA ASP A 885 19.35 -24.46 -29.54
C ASP A 885 19.29 -23.02 -29.04
N VAL A 886 18.35 -22.72 -28.13
CA VAL A 886 17.97 -21.34 -27.81
C VAL A 886 18.73 -20.78 -26.61
N TRP A 887 19.37 -19.62 -26.82
CA TRP A 887 20.16 -18.88 -25.83
C TRP A 887 19.56 -17.49 -25.58
N LEU A 888 19.16 -17.22 -24.34
CA LEU A 888 18.60 -15.96 -23.89
C LEU A 888 19.69 -15.15 -23.18
N VAL A 889 20.06 -14.02 -23.77
CA VAL A 889 21.25 -13.27 -23.36
C VAL A 889 20.86 -12.01 -22.58
N ASN A 890 21.78 -11.54 -21.73
CA ASN A 890 21.58 -10.35 -20.91
C ASN A 890 22.81 -9.46 -20.98
N GLN A 891 22.60 -8.19 -21.31
CA GLN A 891 23.67 -7.19 -21.36
C GLN A 891 23.92 -6.55 -19.99
N ARG A 892 25.02 -5.80 -19.87
CA ARG A 892 25.52 -5.24 -18.60
C ARG A 892 24.57 -4.30 -17.84
N ASP A 893 23.51 -3.82 -18.48
CA ASP A 893 22.47 -2.97 -17.89
C ASP A 893 21.13 -3.71 -17.64
N SER A 894 21.09 -5.02 -17.88
CA SER A 894 19.89 -5.87 -17.81
C SER A 894 19.37 -6.15 -16.38
N GLY A 895 20.13 -5.77 -15.35
CA GLY A 895 19.86 -6.13 -13.95
C GLY A 895 20.35 -7.53 -13.54
N TYR A 896 20.84 -8.35 -14.48
CA TYR A 896 21.43 -9.68 -14.23
C TYR A 896 22.96 -9.66 -14.24
N THR A 897 23.55 -8.53 -13.85
CA THR A 897 24.98 -8.29 -14.02
C THR A 897 25.65 -7.87 -12.71
N THR A 898 26.82 -8.42 -12.45
CA THR A 898 27.74 -8.00 -11.38
C THR A 898 29.05 -7.51 -11.99
N HIS A 899 29.90 -6.84 -11.21
CA HIS A 899 31.22 -6.41 -11.64
C HIS A 899 32.26 -6.76 -10.58
N ASN A 900 33.45 -7.15 -11.00
CA ASN A 900 34.54 -7.54 -10.09
C ASN A 900 35.08 -6.40 -9.21
N LYS A 901 35.10 -5.14 -9.70
CA LYS A 901 35.62 -3.95 -9.02
C LYS A 901 34.54 -3.01 -8.47
N TYR A 902 33.47 -2.75 -9.22
CA TYR A 902 32.47 -1.73 -8.87
C TYR A 902 31.16 -2.36 -8.38
N LYS A 903 30.49 -1.71 -7.43
CA LYS A 903 29.15 -2.11 -6.97
C LYS A 903 28.07 -1.36 -7.75
N PRO A 904 26.84 -1.89 -7.86
CA PRO A 904 25.72 -1.18 -8.49
C PRO A 904 25.33 0.18 -7.85
N SER A 905 25.81 0.47 -6.65
CA SER A 905 25.69 1.80 -6.02
C SER A 905 26.68 2.83 -6.58
N ASP A 906 27.74 2.38 -7.25
CA ASP A 906 28.86 3.22 -7.64
C ASP A 906 28.60 3.86 -9.01
N TYR A 907 28.99 5.12 -9.17
CA TYR A 907 28.82 5.84 -10.44
C TYR A 907 29.46 5.10 -11.62
N ASN A 908 30.66 4.57 -11.40
CA ASN A 908 31.47 3.89 -12.43
C ASN A 908 30.91 2.54 -12.88
N PHE A 909 29.99 1.93 -12.11
CA PHE A 909 29.28 0.72 -12.54
C PHE A 909 28.31 1.02 -13.69
N TRP A 910 27.81 2.26 -13.80
CA TRP A 910 26.79 2.62 -14.78
C TRP A 910 27.30 3.57 -15.86
N ALA A 911 28.53 4.07 -15.72
CA ALA A 911 29.18 4.97 -16.66
C ALA A 911 29.68 4.23 -17.92
N THR A 912 28.77 3.55 -18.62
CA THR A 912 29.03 2.76 -19.83
C THR A 912 28.25 3.32 -21.01
N SER A 913 28.87 3.42 -22.18
CA SER A 913 28.19 3.74 -23.44
C SER A 913 27.73 2.48 -24.18
N MET A 914 26.92 2.63 -25.25
CA MET A 914 26.58 1.48 -26.10
C MET A 914 27.82 0.88 -26.78
N ASP A 915 28.87 1.70 -26.95
CA ASP A 915 30.14 1.27 -27.53
C ASP A 915 30.80 0.19 -26.66
N ASP A 916 30.74 0.33 -25.33
CA ASP A 916 31.27 -0.68 -24.38
C ASP A 916 30.48 -2.00 -24.46
N VAL A 917 29.17 -1.93 -24.65
CA VAL A 917 28.31 -3.11 -24.78
C VAL A 917 28.61 -3.85 -26.09
N ALA A 918 28.71 -3.13 -27.21
CA ALA A 918 28.98 -3.72 -28.52
C ALA A 918 30.39 -4.30 -28.64
N SER A 919 31.41 -3.58 -28.13
CA SER A 919 32.82 -4.00 -28.28
C SER A 919 33.25 -5.09 -27.30
N LYS A 920 32.61 -5.19 -26.12
CA LYS A 920 33.06 -6.13 -25.06
C LYS A 920 31.97 -7.10 -24.62
N GLY A 921 30.71 -6.69 -24.59
CA GLY A 921 29.58 -7.52 -24.16
C GLY A 921 29.16 -8.55 -25.21
N VAL A 922 28.88 -8.09 -26.43
CA VAL A 922 28.48 -8.95 -27.56
C VAL A 922 29.51 -10.06 -27.85
N PRO A 923 30.81 -9.79 -28.05
CA PRO A 923 31.78 -10.85 -28.31
C PRO A 923 31.92 -11.86 -27.18
N ALA A 924 31.86 -11.43 -25.91
CA ALA A 924 31.94 -12.35 -24.77
C ALA A 924 30.77 -13.35 -24.76
N ILE A 925 29.56 -12.89 -25.10
CA ILE A 925 28.37 -13.75 -25.23
C ILE A 925 28.56 -14.76 -26.37
N LEU A 926 28.94 -14.29 -27.56
CA LEU A 926 29.09 -15.16 -28.74
C LEU A 926 30.18 -16.20 -28.54
N ASN A 927 31.32 -15.83 -27.97
CA ASN A 927 32.42 -16.75 -27.66
C ASN A 927 32.02 -17.80 -26.61
N THR A 928 31.26 -17.40 -25.58
CA THR A 928 30.76 -18.34 -24.57
C THR A 928 29.84 -19.39 -25.22
N ILE A 929 28.96 -18.98 -26.14
CA ILE A 929 28.05 -19.88 -26.84
C ILE A 929 28.81 -20.78 -27.81
N ALA A 930 29.74 -20.24 -28.60
CA ALA A 930 30.57 -21.02 -29.51
C ALA A 930 31.33 -22.13 -28.75
N THR A 931 31.91 -21.79 -27.60
CA THR A 931 32.61 -22.73 -26.71
C THR A 931 31.65 -23.78 -26.14
N ALA A 932 30.50 -23.36 -25.60
CA ALA A 932 29.55 -24.28 -24.96
C ALA A 932 28.83 -25.22 -25.93
N THR A 933 28.78 -24.87 -27.21
CA THR A 933 28.11 -25.66 -28.26
C THR A 933 29.09 -26.44 -29.13
N ASN A 934 30.39 -26.16 -29.05
CA ASN A 934 31.44 -26.66 -29.95
C ASN A 934 31.09 -26.42 -31.44
N LYS A 935 30.44 -25.28 -31.74
CA LYS A 935 29.99 -24.93 -33.10
C LYS A 935 30.32 -23.47 -33.46
N SER A 936 31.58 -23.20 -33.80
CA SER A 936 31.99 -21.93 -34.40
C SER A 936 31.36 -21.75 -35.79
N SER A 937 30.95 -20.53 -36.18
CA SER A 937 30.29 -20.15 -37.46
C SER A 937 28.84 -20.61 -37.70
N SER A 938 28.11 -21.00 -36.64
CA SER A 938 26.72 -21.49 -36.76
C SER A 938 25.67 -20.65 -36.02
N ILE A 939 26.08 -19.61 -35.29
CA ILE A 939 25.18 -18.86 -34.41
C ILE A 939 24.30 -17.93 -35.24
N ILE A 940 22.98 -18.04 -35.08
CA ILE A 940 22.03 -17.08 -35.63
C ILE A 940 21.72 -16.04 -34.57
N TYR A 941 21.89 -14.76 -34.91
CA TYR A 941 21.64 -13.66 -33.98
C TYR A 941 20.28 -13.01 -34.28
N ILE A 942 19.37 -13.03 -33.31
CA ILE A 942 18.10 -12.32 -33.37
C ILE A 942 18.12 -11.19 -32.34
N GLY A 943 18.17 -9.95 -32.82
CA GLY A 943 18.19 -8.77 -31.95
C GLY A 943 16.93 -7.93 -32.11
N HIS A 944 16.32 -7.53 -31.00
CA HIS A 944 15.21 -6.57 -30.99
C HIS A 944 15.67 -5.17 -30.58
N SER A 945 15.18 -4.13 -31.26
CA SER A 945 15.39 -2.73 -30.86
C SER A 945 16.88 -2.40 -30.74
N ARG A 946 17.34 -1.95 -29.56
CA ARG A 946 18.76 -1.74 -29.25
C ARG A 946 19.60 -3.00 -29.46
N GLY A 947 19.07 -4.20 -29.22
CA GLY A 947 19.76 -5.47 -29.47
C GLY A 947 20.17 -5.63 -30.93
N SER A 948 19.40 -5.08 -31.89
CA SER A 948 19.81 -5.01 -33.29
C SER A 948 20.91 -3.96 -33.51
N THR A 949 20.84 -2.80 -32.84
CA THR A 949 21.88 -1.76 -32.90
C THR A 949 23.25 -2.32 -32.49
N LEU A 950 23.29 -3.13 -31.43
CA LEU A 950 24.54 -3.68 -30.89
C LEU A 950 25.27 -4.59 -31.89
N VAL A 951 24.56 -5.43 -32.64
CA VAL A 951 25.20 -6.29 -33.64
C VAL A 951 25.66 -5.50 -34.86
N PHE A 952 24.97 -4.42 -35.25
CA PHE A 952 25.48 -3.51 -36.28
C PHE A 952 26.79 -2.84 -35.85
N MET A 953 26.86 -2.35 -34.61
CA MET A 953 28.08 -1.76 -34.07
C MET A 953 29.23 -2.77 -34.05
N TYR A 954 28.99 -3.97 -33.50
CA TYR A 954 30.02 -5.01 -33.38
C TYR A 954 30.53 -5.50 -34.74
N ALA A 955 29.63 -5.89 -35.66
CA ALA A 955 30.00 -6.50 -36.95
C ALA A 955 30.51 -5.48 -37.97
N SER A 956 30.22 -4.19 -37.82
CA SER A 956 30.84 -3.13 -38.63
C SER A 956 32.27 -2.80 -38.19
N GLU A 957 32.57 -2.93 -36.90
CA GLU A 957 33.93 -2.72 -36.38
C GLU A 957 34.80 -3.99 -36.49
N ASN A 958 34.21 -5.17 -36.38
CA ASN A 958 34.91 -6.46 -36.36
C ASN A 958 34.31 -7.44 -37.39
N PRO A 959 34.31 -7.12 -38.70
CA PRO A 959 33.61 -7.90 -39.70
C PRO A 959 34.10 -9.35 -39.81
N GLU A 960 35.42 -9.57 -39.74
CA GLU A 960 36.01 -10.91 -39.86
C GLU A 960 35.66 -11.80 -38.65
N GLU A 961 35.79 -11.29 -37.44
CA GLU A 961 35.43 -12.02 -36.21
C GLU A 961 33.93 -12.30 -36.14
N ALA A 962 33.10 -11.33 -36.55
CA ALA A 962 31.66 -11.53 -36.63
C ALA A 962 31.29 -12.64 -37.62
N GLN A 963 31.97 -12.75 -38.77
CA GLN A 963 31.79 -13.83 -39.75
C GLN A 963 32.29 -15.20 -39.25
N LYS A 964 33.29 -15.24 -38.37
CA LYS A 964 33.74 -16.50 -37.74
C LYS A 964 32.72 -17.07 -36.76
N LEU A 965 31.93 -16.21 -36.11
CA LEU A 965 30.98 -16.63 -35.06
C LEU A 965 29.54 -16.76 -35.57
N LEU A 966 29.10 -15.80 -36.39
CA LEU A 966 27.72 -15.64 -36.80
C LEU A 966 27.46 -16.20 -38.21
N ARG A 967 26.35 -16.92 -38.35
CA ARG A 967 25.85 -17.41 -39.64
C ARG A 967 24.98 -16.36 -40.35
N GLY A 968 24.23 -15.57 -39.59
CA GLY A 968 23.34 -14.54 -40.10
C GLY A 968 22.62 -13.78 -38.98
N VAL A 969 22.00 -12.67 -39.34
CA VAL A 969 21.35 -11.74 -38.41
C VAL A 969 19.89 -11.52 -38.79
N VAL A 970 19.00 -11.62 -37.80
CA VAL A 970 17.62 -11.15 -37.89
C VAL A 970 17.45 -9.94 -36.99
N ALA A 971 17.17 -8.79 -37.58
CA ALA A 971 17.03 -7.52 -36.86
C ALA A 971 15.57 -7.10 -36.78
N LEU A 972 15.01 -7.06 -35.56
CA LEU A 972 13.61 -6.72 -35.29
C LEU A 972 13.51 -5.27 -34.79
N SER A 973 12.87 -4.39 -35.55
CA SER A 973 12.79 -2.95 -35.29
C SER A 973 14.14 -2.31 -34.94
N PRO A 974 15.12 -2.30 -35.86
CA PRO A 974 16.49 -1.84 -35.57
C PRO A 974 16.62 -0.32 -35.35
N ILE A 975 17.00 0.11 -34.13
CA ILE A 975 17.19 1.53 -33.83
C ILE A 975 18.59 2.00 -34.26
N VAL A 976 18.75 2.39 -35.52
CA VAL A 976 19.97 3.07 -36.02
C VAL A 976 19.71 4.56 -36.19
N TYR A 977 18.66 4.92 -36.93
CA TYR A 977 18.23 6.31 -37.14
C TYR A 977 16.79 6.52 -36.64
N LEU A 978 16.62 7.37 -35.61
CA LEU A 978 15.34 7.63 -34.96
C LEU A 978 14.36 8.44 -35.82
N ASN A 979 13.06 8.17 -35.67
CA ASN A 979 11.94 8.84 -36.33
C ASN A 979 11.71 10.27 -35.76
N PRO A 980 11.74 11.34 -36.58
CA PRO A 980 11.66 12.73 -36.13
C PRO A 980 10.23 13.23 -35.82
N ASN A 981 9.44 12.45 -35.09
CA ASN A 981 8.12 12.85 -34.60
C ASN A 981 8.21 13.85 -33.42
N LEU A 982 7.10 14.52 -33.07
CA LEU A 982 7.08 15.58 -32.05
C LEU A 982 7.63 15.10 -30.69
N VAL A 983 7.27 13.89 -30.25
CA VAL A 983 7.69 13.33 -28.96
C VAL A 983 9.19 13.06 -28.96
N VAL A 984 9.70 12.32 -29.94
CA VAL A 984 11.13 12.00 -30.07
C VAL A 984 11.96 13.28 -30.21
N ARG A 985 11.46 14.27 -30.97
CA ARG A 985 12.12 15.57 -31.14
C ARG A 985 12.28 16.30 -29.81
N VAL A 986 11.19 16.50 -29.07
CA VAL A 986 11.22 17.21 -27.77
C VAL A 986 12.18 16.50 -26.80
N LEU A 987 12.10 15.16 -26.71
CA LEU A 987 12.96 14.38 -25.83
C LEU A 987 14.45 14.52 -26.19
N CYS A 988 14.81 14.36 -27.47
CA CYS A 988 16.20 14.46 -27.91
C CYS A 988 16.79 15.88 -27.75
N TYR A 989 15.97 16.94 -27.83
CA TYR A 989 16.43 18.32 -27.59
C TYR A 989 16.57 18.68 -26.11
N LEU A 990 15.73 18.11 -25.23
CA LEU A 990 15.84 18.30 -23.78
C LEU A 990 16.91 17.40 -23.13
N ALA A 991 17.23 16.26 -23.76
CA ALA A 991 18.16 15.27 -23.23
C ALA A 991 19.52 15.84 -22.76
N PRO A 992 20.19 16.78 -23.46
CA PRO A 992 21.44 17.36 -22.97
C PRO A 992 21.29 18.18 -21.68
N ILE A 993 20.18 18.91 -21.52
CA ILE A 993 19.90 19.71 -20.31
C ILE A 993 19.63 18.76 -19.14
N ILE A 994 18.80 17.74 -19.38
CA ILE A 994 18.49 16.70 -18.39
C ILE A 994 19.77 15.95 -18.00
N GLY A 995 20.59 15.57 -18.98
CA GLY A 995 21.87 14.90 -18.78
C GLY A 995 22.80 15.72 -17.87
N LYS A 996 22.93 17.03 -18.11
CA LYS A 996 23.76 17.91 -17.27
C LYS A 996 23.24 18.04 -15.83
N VAL A 997 21.92 18.05 -15.65
CA VAL A 997 21.30 18.03 -14.31
C VAL A 997 21.58 16.70 -13.61
N LEU A 998 21.42 15.57 -14.30
CA LEU A 998 21.68 14.24 -13.74
C LEU A 998 23.16 14.05 -13.39
N GLU A 999 24.07 14.56 -14.22
CA GLU A 999 25.51 14.58 -13.97
C GLU A 999 25.84 15.42 -12.72
N LEU A 1000 25.27 16.62 -12.59
CA LEU A 1000 25.44 17.48 -11.40
C LEU A 1000 24.97 16.76 -10.11
N LEU A 1001 23.92 15.96 -10.22
CA LEU A 1001 23.36 15.17 -9.13
C LEU A 1001 24.05 13.80 -8.95
N ARG A 1002 25.05 13.47 -9.79
CA ARG A 1002 25.75 12.17 -9.82
C ARG A 1002 24.81 10.96 -9.96
N ILE A 1003 23.83 11.05 -10.85
CA ILE A 1003 22.87 9.98 -11.17
C ILE A 1003 23.24 9.36 -12.53
N PRO A 1004 23.90 8.19 -12.58
CA PRO A 1004 24.40 7.60 -13.83
C PRO A 1004 23.41 6.62 -14.50
N VAL A 1005 22.34 6.24 -13.79
CA VAL A 1005 21.41 5.17 -14.16
C VAL A 1005 19.98 5.63 -13.97
N LEU A 1006 19.10 5.22 -14.88
CA LEU A 1006 17.65 5.34 -14.70
C LEU A 1006 17.07 4.00 -14.26
N ASN A 1007 15.95 4.05 -13.54
CA ASN A 1007 15.18 2.87 -13.10
C ASN A 1007 15.91 1.95 -12.11
N TYR A 1008 16.91 2.45 -11.39
CA TYR A 1008 17.58 1.74 -10.30
C TYR A 1008 17.09 2.24 -8.93
N PRO A 1009 16.82 1.36 -7.94
CA PRO A 1009 16.86 -0.11 -7.98
C PRO A 1009 15.73 -0.74 -8.83
N VAL A 1010 16.07 -1.77 -9.62
CA VAL A 1010 15.13 -2.45 -10.54
C VAL A 1010 13.86 -2.92 -9.83
N GLY A 1011 13.97 -3.52 -8.64
CA GLY A 1011 12.82 -4.01 -7.89
C GLY A 1011 11.85 -2.90 -7.45
N LEU A 1012 12.36 -1.70 -7.13
CA LEU A 1012 11.50 -0.56 -6.81
C LEU A 1012 10.81 -0.01 -8.06
N THR A 1013 11.48 -0.03 -9.21
CA THR A 1013 10.91 0.41 -10.49
C THR A 1013 9.88 -0.58 -11.02
N ILE A 1014 10.17 -1.89 -10.99
CA ILE A 1014 9.21 -2.95 -11.31
C ILE A 1014 8.01 -2.84 -10.39
N GLY A 1015 8.22 -2.74 -9.07
CA GLY A 1015 7.14 -2.54 -8.11
C GLY A 1015 6.30 -1.30 -8.43
N PHE A 1016 6.95 -0.18 -8.80
CA PHE A 1016 6.29 1.05 -9.23
C PHE A 1016 5.44 0.86 -10.49
N TYR A 1017 5.96 0.23 -11.55
CA TYR A 1017 5.21 0.02 -12.80
C TYR A 1017 4.14 -1.07 -12.67
N GLN A 1018 4.39 -2.15 -11.93
CA GLN A 1018 3.38 -3.16 -11.59
C GLN A 1018 2.19 -2.51 -10.88
N ILE A 1019 2.48 -1.67 -9.87
CA ILE A 1019 1.49 -0.84 -9.18
C ILE A 1019 0.78 0.11 -10.17
N LEU A 1020 1.55 0.89 -10.94
CA LEU A 1020 1.01 1.89 -11.85
C LEU A 1020 0.09 1.27 -12.91
N CYS A 1021 0.47 0.14 -13.47
CA CYS A 1021 -0.23 -0.51 -14.59
C CYS A 1021 -1.39 -1.40 -14.15
N THR A 1022 -1.33 -1.98 -12.94
CA THR A 1022 -2.49 -2.66 -12.35
C THR A 1022 -3.63 -1.68 -12.07
N ASN A 1023 -3.33 -0.42 -11.76
CA ASN A 1023 -4.32 0.56 -11.27
C ASN A 1023 -4.66 1.67 -12.26
N LEU A 1024 -3.75 1.95 -13.21
CA LEU A 1024 -3.99 2.83 -14.34
C LEU A 1024 -3.70 2.08 -15.66
N PRO A 1025 -4.48 1.05 -16.01
CA PRO A 1025 -4.24 0.28 -17.23
C PRO A 1025 -4.29 1.17 -18.48
N TYR A 1026 -5.10 2.22 -18.51
CA TYR A 1026 -5.12 3.20 -19.59
C TYR A 1026 -3.86 4.09 -19.65
N PHE A 1027 -3.28 4.44 -18.50
CA PHE A 1027 -2.01 5.18 -18.47
C PHE A 1027 -0.86 4.31 -18.97
N CYS A 1028 -0.84 3.03 -18.59
CA CYS A 1028 0.15 2.11 -19.11
C CYS A 1028 -0.11 1.71 -20.56
N LYS A 1029 -1.38 1.66 -20.99
CA LYS A 1029 -1.76 1.57 -22.40
C LYS A 1029 -1.27 2.80 -23.17
N LEU A 1030 -1.31 3.99 -22.56
CA LEU A 1030 -0.72 5.22 -23.11
C LEU A 1030 0.81 5.16 -23.12
N ILE A 1031 1.47 4.65 -22.09
CA ILE A 1031 2.92 4.43 -22.10
C ILE A 1031 3.29 3.45 -23.22
N LEU A 1032 2.58 2.34 -23.35
CA LEU A 1032 2.78 1.36 -24.43
C LEU A 1032 2.51 2.01 -25.79
N LEU A 1033 1.49 2.86 -25.92
CA LEU A 1033 1.25 3.62 -27.14
C LEU A 1033 2.40 4.60 -27.45
N LEU A 1034 2.92 5.29 -26.44
CA LEU A 1034 4.00 6.28 -26.58
C LEU A 1034 5.40 5.64 -26.75
N THR A 1035 5.58 4.40 -26.32
CA THR A 1035 6.87 3.67 -26.41
C THR A 1035 6.91 2.67 -27.54
N SER A 1036 5.76 2.10 -27.93
CA SER A 1036 5.66 1.09 -28.99
C SER A 1036 4.87 1.55 -30.22
N GLY A 1037 4.03 2.59 -30.15
CA GLY A 1037 3.21 3.04 -31.28
C GLY A 1037 1.96 2.18 -31.53
N SER A 1038 1.75 1.12 -30.75
CA SER A 1038 0.57 0.27 -30.74
C SER A 1038 0.16 -0.03 -29.30
N ALA A 1039 -1.13 -0.22 -29.05
CA ALA A 1039 -1.62 -0.59 -27.72
C ALA A 1039 -2.74 -1.64 -27.76
N ASN A 1040 -3.24 -1.95 -28.95
CA ASN A 1040 -4.34 -2.90 -29.18
C ASN A 1040 -3.85 -4.30 -29.52
N GLN A 1041 -2.56 -4.42 -29.81
CA GLN A 1041 -1.86 -5.69 -30.07
C GLN A 1041 -1.53 -6.41 -28.76
N PHE A 1042 -1.71 -5.76 -27.61
CA PHE A 1042 -1.38 -6.32 -26.29
C PHE A 1042 -2.52 -7.20 -25.75
N PRO A 1043 -2.21 -8.40 -25.20
CA PRO A 1043 -3.15 -9.16 -24.41
C PRO A 1043 -3.54 -8.35 -23.14
N PRO A 1044 -4.84 -8.10 -22.88
CA PRO A 1044 -5.25 -7.32 -21.70
C PRO A 1044 -4.80 -7.91 -20.36
N GLY A 1045 -4.61 -9.24 -20.28
CA GLY A 1045 -4.15 -9.95 -19.09
C GLY A 1045 -2.64 -9.93 -18.83
N ASP A 1046 -1.83 -9.53 -19.81
CA ASP A 1046 -0.36 -9.71 -19.74
C ASP A 1046 0.39 -8.42 -19.35
N LEU A 1047 -0.36 -7.36 -19.04
CA LEU A 1047 0.19 -6.05 -18.70
C LEU A 1047 1.19 -6.13 -17.52
N LEU A 1048 0.84 -6.90 -16.49
CA LEU A 1048 1.70 -7.08 -15.31
C LEU A 1048 3.00 -7.84 -15.66
N ALA A 1049 2.92 -8.85 -16.53
CA ALA A 1049 4.08 -9.63 -16.96
C ALA A 1049 5.05 -8.78 -17.80
N VAL A 1050 4.54 -7.90 -18.66
CA VAL A 1050 5.34 -6.94 -19.43
C VAL A 1050 6.02 -5.93 -18.51
N PHE A 1051 5.28 -5.31 -17.59
CA PHE A 1051 5.84 -4.31 -16.68
C PHE A 1051 6.71 -4.87 -15.54
N SER A 1052 6.73 -6.20 -15.39
CA SER A 1052 7.71 -6.91 -14.59
C SER A 1052 9.09 -7.00 -15.26
N ASN A 1053 9.15 -6.76 -16.57
CA ASN A 1053 10.36 -6.90 -17.38
C ASN A 1053 10.68 -5.64 -18.22
N PHE A 1054 9.88 -4.58 -18.08
CA PHE A 1054 10.04 -3.30 -18.77
C PHE A 1054 9.33 -2.14 -18.03
N PRO A 1055 9.91 -0.93 -17.94
CA PRO A 1055 11.29 -0.62 -18.22
C PRO A 1055 12.19 -1.04 -17.05
N ILE A 1056 13.25 -1.78 -17.34
CA ILE A 1056 14.32 -2.08 -16.37
C ILE A 1056 15.40 -0.98 -16.39
N THR A 1057 16.53 -1.25 -15.71
CA THR A 1057 17.67 -0.34 -15.64
C THR A 1057 18.28 -0.01 -17.00
N ILE A 1058 18.80 1.21 -17.11
CA ILE A 1058 19.59 1.63 -18.25
C ILE A 1058 20.57 2.74 -17.86
N SER A 1059 21.78 2.69 -18.40
CA SER A 1059 22.75 3.79 -18.30
C SER A 1059 22.19 5.05 -18.95
N VAL A 1060 22.34 6.20 -18.27
CA VAL A 1060 21.97 7.52 -18.83
C VAL A 1060 22.73 7.79 -20.13
N MET A 1061 23.97 7.29 -20.25
CA MET A 1061 24.79 7.46 -21.45
C MET A 1061 24.17 6.77 -22.67
N HIS A 1062 23.49 5.64 -22.52
CA HIS A 1062 22.83 4.96 -23.66
C HIS A 1062 21.74 5.86 -24.27
N ILE A 1063 20.94 6.53 -23.42
CA ILE A 1063 19.88 7.45 -23.88
C ILE A 1063 20.49 8.70 -24.51
N LEU A 1064 21.52 9.26 -23.89
CA LEU A 1064 22.21 10.43 -24.42
C LEU A 1064 22.86 10.12 -25.77
N GLN A 1065 23.41 8.92 -25.98
CA GLN A 1065 23.99 8.52 -27.26
C GLN A 1065 22.95 8.50 -28.39
N TYR A 1066 21.76 7.95 -28.15
CA TYR A 1066 20.67 8.01 -29.13
C TYR A 1066 20.25 9.45 -29.45
N ALA A 1067 20.20 10.33 -28.44
CA ALA A 1067 19.95 11.76 -28.66
C ALA A 1067 21.09 12.43 -29.46
N GLN A 1068 22.35 12.03 -29.25
CA GLN A 1068 23.50 12.50 -30.04
C GLN A 1068 23.40 12.06 -31.51
N ILE A 1069 23.09 10.79 -31.77
CA ILE A 1069 22.88 10.24 -33.11
C ILE A 1069 21.71 10.95 -33.82
N TYR A 1070 20.61 11.20 -33.10
CA TYR A 1070 19.46 11.95 -33.65
C TYR A 1070 19.85 13.38 -34.03
N ARG A 1071 20.61 14.07 -33.18
CA ARG A 1071 21.01 15.47 -33.40
C ARG A 1071 22.10 15.63 -34.48
N SER A 1072 23.04 14.68 -34.55
CA SER A 1072 24.10 14.71 -35.56
C SER A 1072 23.65 14.19 -36.92
N GLY A 1073 22.62 13.32 -36.95
CA GLY A 1073 22.20 12.59 -38.15
C GLY A 1073 23.18 11.49 -38.59
N LYS A 1074 24.20 11.20 -37.77
CA LYS A 1074 25.31 10.27 -38.06
C LYS A 1074 25.30 9.11 -37.07
N PHE A 1075 25.47 7.89 -37.57
CA PHE A 1075 25.64 6.71 -36.71
C PHE A 1075 27.08 6.65 -36.19
N GLN A 1076 27.28 6.97 -34.91
CA GLN A 1076 28.59 7.33 -34.34
C GLN A 1076 28.75 6.85 -32.89
N LYS A 1077 30.01 6.78 -32.43
CA LYS A 1077 30.38 6.51 -31.03
C LYS A 1077 29.89 7.61 -30.08
N TYR A 1078 29.87 7.34 -28.79
CA TYR A 1078 29.44 8.32 -27.79
C TYR A 1078 30.32 9.57 -27.82
N ASN A 1079 29.71 10.76 -27.86
CA ASN A 1079 30.40 12.03 -27.83
C ASN A 1079 30.57 12.50 -26.37
N TYR A 1080 31.81 12.52 -25.88
CA TYR A 1080 32.19 12.98 -24.54
C TYR A 1080 32.47 14.50 -24.48
N GLY A 1081 32.37 15.19 -25.61
CA GLY A 1081 32.83 16.57 -25.80
C GLY A 1081 34.29 16.61 -26.23
N LYS A 1082 34.68 17.67 -26.95
CA LYS A 1082 35.97 17.79 -27.66
C LYS A 1082 37.19 17.32 -26.87
N LYS A 1083 37.36 17.80 -25.64
CA LYS A 1083 38.51 17.46 -24.78
C LYS A 1083 38.55 15.96 -24.43
N GLN A 1084 37.41 15.39 -24.05
CA GLN A 1084 37.35 13.98 -23.66
C GLN A 1084 37.39 13.05 -24.88
N ASN A 1085 36.88 13.48 -26.03
CA ASN A 1085 37.03 12.76 -27.29
C ASN A 1085 38.50 12.70 -27.73
N MET A 1086 39.28 13.77 -27.58
CA MET A 1086 40.72 13.73 -27.85
C MET A 1086 41.42 12.70 -26.95
N LEU A 1087 41.04 12.60 -25.67
CA LEU A 1087 41.62 11.62 -24.76
C LEU A 1087 41.21 10.17 -25.10
N LYS A 1088 39.96 9.95 -25.53
CA LYS A 1088 39.42 8.60 -25.74
C LYS A 1088 39.57 8.07 -27.16
N TYR A 1089 39.49 8.95 -28.15
CA TYR A 1089 39.49 8.61 -29.59
C TYR A 1089 40.65 9.21 -30.37
N GLN A 1090 41.46 10.07 -29.75
CA GLN A 1090 42.55 10.80 -30.44
C GLN A 1090 42.05 11.75 -31.55
N GLN A 1091 40.77 12.15 -31.51
CA GLN A 1091 40.15 13.10 -32.42
C GLN A 1091 39.02 13.89 -31.72
N GLU A 1092 38.72 15.11 -32.17
CA GLU A 1092 37.74 16.00 -31.50
C GLU A 1092 36.29 15.51 -31.65
N GLU A 1093 35.97 14.90 -32.79
CA GLU A 1093 34.64 14.37 -33.10
C GLU A 1093 34.61 12.85 -32.88
N PRO A 1094 33.46 12.26 -32.46
CA PRO A 1094 33.37 10.81 -32.27
C PRO A 1094 33.51 10.04 -33.60
N PRO A 1095 34.20 8.89 -33.63
CA PRO A 1095 34.28 8.03 -34.80
C PRO A 1095 32.89 7.55 -35.29
N LEU A 1096 32.77 7.29 -36.59
CA LEU A 1096 31.55 6.76 -37.21
C LEU A 1096 31.57 5.23 -37.28
N TYR A 1097 30.39 4.62 -37.12
CA TYR A 1097 30.19 3.20 -37.41
C TYR A 1097 29.94 3.01 -38.91
N ASN A 1098 30.88 2.38 -39.62
CA ASN A 1098 30.75 2.16 -41.06
C ASN A 1098 29.94 0.89 -41.37
N LEU A 1099 28.65 1.05 -41.66
CA LEU A 1099 27.76 -0.06 -42.04
C LEU A 1099 28.18 -0.77 -43.34
N GLY A 1100 28.98 -0.13 -44.19
CA GLY A 1100 29.55 -0.75 -45.40
C GLY A 1100 30.51 -1.92 -45.10
N ASN A 1101 31.02 -2.00 -43.87
CA ASN A 1101 31.84 -3.11 -43.41
C ASN A 1101 31.01 -4.32 -42.96
N PHE A 1102 29.70 -4.18 -42.73
CA PHE A 1102 28.85 -5.29 -42.30
C PHE A 1102 28.63 -6.27 -43.47
N LYS A 1103 29.13 -7.51 -43.36
CA LYS A 1103 29.11 -8.50 -44.46
C LYS A 1103 28.21 -9.74 -44.25
N LEU A 1104 27.58 -9.89 -43.09
CA LEU A 1104 26.76 -11.05 -42.76
C LEU A 1104 25.40 -11.06 -43.51
N PRO A 1105 24.81 -12.23 -43.81
CA PRO A 1105 23.42 -12.31 -44.25
C PRO A 1105 22.49 -11.63 -43.23
N ILE A 1106 21.58 -10.77 -43.69
CA ILE A 1106 20.71 -10.00 -42.81
C ILE A 1106 19.27 -9.84 -43.29
N TYR A 1107 18.34 -10.09 -42.36
CA TYR A 1107 16.91 -9.93 -42.57
C TYR A 1107 16.35 -8.93 -41.56
N MET A 1108 15.84 -7.80 -42.03
CA MET A 1108 15.31 -6.73 -41.17
C MET A 1108 13.78 -6.73 -41.18
N TYR A 1109 13.16 -6.71 -40.00
CA TYR A 1109 11.72 -6.56 -39.84
C TYR A 1109 11.40 -5.24 -39.13
N TYR A 1110 10.38 -4.52 -39.57
CA TYR A 1110 9.92 -3.31 -38.91
C TYR A 1110 8.39 -3.19 -38.88
N GLY A 1111 7.87 -2.57 -37.83
CA GLY A 1111 6.44 -2.30 -37.67
C GLY A 1111 6.00 -1.07 -38.44
N GLN A 1112 4.81 -1.11 -39.05
CA GLN A 1112 4.27 0.03 -39.80
C GLN A 1112 3.87 1.22 -38.91
N ARG A 1113 3.56 0.96 -37.62
CA ARG A 1113 3.22 1.97 -36.61
C ARG A 1113 4.35 2.22 -35.59
N ASP A 1114 5.56 1.79 -35.90
CA ASP A 1114 6.70 1.98 -35.01
C ASP A 1114 6.95 3.48 -34.77
N ILE A 1115 6.93 3.89 -33.50
CA ILE A 1115 7.12 5.29 -33.10
C ILE A 1115 8.58 5.71 -33.13
N LEU A 1116 9.51 4.77 -32.92
CA LEU A 1116 10.95 5.03 -32.86
C LEU A 1116 11.60 4.95 -34.24
N ILE A 1117 11.07 4.13 -35.15
CA ILE A 1117 11.65 3.89 -36.47
C ILE A 1117 10.57 4.02 -37.55
N LYS A 1118 10.92 4.59 -38.70
CA LYS A 1118 10.05 4.58 -39.90
C LYS A 1118 10.72 3.82 -41.03
N LYS A 1119 9.93 3.40 -42.02
CA LYS A 1119 10.39 2.79 -43.28
C LYS A 1119 11.64 3.48 -43.86
N LYS A 1120 11.63 4.81 -43.96
CA LYS A 1120 12.77 5.61 -44.47
C LYS A 1120 14.07 5.39 -43.69
N SER A 1121 13.99 5.19 -42.38
CA SER A 1121 15.16 4.89 -41.54
C SER A 1121 15.72 3.51 -41.86
N VAL A 1122 14.86 2.50 -42.03
CA VAL A 1122 15.26 1.13 -42.39
C VAL A 1122 15.84 1.08 -43.80
N GLU A 1123 15.24 1.80 -44.75
CA GLU A 1123 15.76 1.91 -46.13
C GLU A 1123 17.13 2.58 -46.18
N ARG A 1124 17.38 3.58 -45.32
CA ARG A 1124 18.70 4.19 -45.18
C ARG A 1124 19.73 3.17 -44.70
N VAL A 1125 19.42 2.43 -43.63
CA VAL A 1125 20.30 1.36 -43.12
C VAL A 1125 20.54 0.31 -44.20
N PHE A 1126 19.49 -0.14 -44.90
CA PHE A 1126 19.59 -1.11 -45.99
C PHE A 1126 20.57 -0.68 -47.09
N LYS A 1127 20.55 0.61 -47.47
CA LYS A 1127 21.47 1.17 -48.46
C LYS A 1127 22.91 1.27 -47.95
N GLU A 1128 23.09 1.61 -46.67
CA GLU A 1128 24.41 1.75 -46.05
C GLU A 1128 25.07 0.39 -45.75
N LEU A 1129 24.32 -0.71 -45.65
CA LEU A 1129 24.85 -2.06 -45.36
C LEU A 1129 25.67 -2.64 -46.51
N GLY A 1130 26.86 -3.13 -46.19
CA GLY A 1130 27.77 -3.79 -47.15
C GLY A 1130 27.51 -5.27 -47.44
N SER A 1131 26.40 -5.82 -46.91
CA SER A 1131 26.02 -7.23 -47.11
C SER A 1131 25.42 -7.44 -48.49
N THR A 1132 25.81 -8.54 -49.13
CA THR A 1132 25.30 -8.98 -50.44
C THR A 1132 24.00 -9.77 -50.30
N GLU A 1133 23.76 -10.43 -49.16
CA GLU A 1133 22.53 -11.15 -48.84
C GLU A 1133 21.73 -10.37 -47.79
N LYS A 1134 20.87 -9.46 -48.26
CA LYS A 1134 20.05 -8.61 -47.39
C LYS A 1134 18.63 -8.46 -47.91
N GLU A 1135 17.66 -8.62 -47.03
CA GLU A 1135 16.24 -8.36 -47.29
C GLU A 1135 15.63 -7.56 -46.12
N TYR A 1136 14.58 -6.79 -46.38
CA TYR A 1136 13.80 -6.14 -45.33
C TYR A 1136 12.31 -6.28 -45.59
N PHE A 1137 11.55 -6.48 -44.51
CA PHE A 1137 10.13 -6.75 -44.55
C PHE A 1137 9.37 -5.80 -43.62
N SER A 1138 8.19 -5.38 -44.04
CA SER A 1138 7.17 -4.88 -43.10
C SER A 1138 6.27 -6.03 -42.70
N THR A 1139 5.87 -6.08 -41.42
CA THR A 1139 4.88 -7.08 -40.96
C THR A 1139 3.53 -6.95 -41.68
N PRO A 1140 2.82 -8.05 -41.96
CA PRO A 1140 1.51 -8.03 -42.62
C PRO A 1140 0.44 -7.24 -41.86
N VAL A 1141 -0.53 -6.70 -42.58
CA VAL A 1141 -1.80 -6.21 -42.00
C VAL A 1141 -2.70 -7.45 -41.85
N GLY A 1142 -3.22 -7.71 -40.65
CA GLY A 1142 -4.18 -8.81 -40.45
C GLY A 1142 -5.38 -8.68 -41.39
N ILE A 1143 -5.93 -9.81 -41.83
CA ILE A 1143 -6.74 -9.98 -43.05
C ILE A 1143 -7.96 -9.03 -43.18
N ASP A 1144 -8.43 -8.36 -42.12
CA ASP A 1144 -9.58 -7.44 -42.20
C ASP A 1144 -9.54 -6.13 -41.37
N ASP A 1145 -8.41 -5.70 -40.77
CA ASP A 1145 -8.45 -4.44 -39.98
C ASP A 1145 -7.15 -3.62 -39.96
N LYS A 1146 -7.26 -2.32 -40.30
CA LYS A 1146 -6.20 -1.31 -40.12
C LYS A 1146 -5.71 -1.23 -38.66
N LYS A 1147 -6.45 -1.80 -37.70
CA LYS A 1147 -6.07 -1.91 -36.27
C LYS A 1147 -5.01 -2.99 -35.97
N LEU A 1148 -4.62 -3.84 -36.93
CA LEU A 1148 -3.69 -4.97 -36.74
C LEU A 1148 -2.23 -4.72 -37.20
N GLN A 1149 -1.77 -3.47 -37.30
CA GLN A 1149 -0.37 -3.15 -37.65
C GLN A 1149 0.57 -3.25 -36.43
N PHE A 1150 1.77 -3.80 -36.62
CA PHE A 1150 2.80 -3.84 -35.57
C PHE A 1150 3.42 -2.45 -35.33
N GLY A 1151 3.64 -2.14 -34.05
CA GLY A 1151 4.53 -1.12 -33.52
C GLY A 1151 5.90 -1.68 -33.12
N HIS A 1152 6.69 -0.89 -32.38
CA HIS A 1152 8.08 -1.18 -32.03
C HIS A 1152 8.25 -2.46 -31.20
N ASN A 1153 7.38 -2.67 -30.21
CA ASN A 1153 7.50 -3.79 -29.27
C ASN A 1153 6.62 -4.99 -29.61
N ASP A 1154 5.85 -4.91 -30.70
CA ASP A 1154 4.92 -5.97 -31.10
C ASP A 1154 5.64 -7.25 -31.55
N PHE A 1155 6.91 -7.16 -31.94
CA PHE A 1155 7.83 -8.30 -32.19
C PHE A 1155 8.16 -9.14 -30.97
N VAL A 1156 7.72 -8.70 -29.79
CA VAL A 1156 7.91 -9.42 -28.53
C VAL A 1156 6.57 -9.58 -27.82
N TRP A 1157 5.71 -8.57 -27.88
CA TRP A 1157 4.52 -8.50 -27.01
C TRP A 1157 3.17 -8.73 -27.71
N SER A 1158 3.12 -8.80 -29.04
CA SER A 1158 1.83 -8.91 -29.72
C SER A 1158 1.12 -10.23 -29.40
N ARG A 1159 -0.17 -10.13 -29.10
CA ARG A 1159 -1.07 -11.28 -28.90
C ARG A 1159 -1.22 -12.14 -30.15
N TYR A 1160 -0.99 -11.55 -31.33
CA TYR A 1160 -1.10 -12.18 -32.65
C TYR A 1160 0.26 -12.54 -33.27
N ILE A 1161 1.34 -12.50 -32.49
CA ILE A 1161 2.70 -12.68 -33.01
C ILE A 1161 2.93 -14.05 -33.67
N GLU A 1162 2.30 -15.11 -33.15
CA GLU A 1162 2.40 -16.46 -33.71
C GLU A 1162 1.79 -16.53 -35.13
N GLU A 1163 0.61 -15.94 -35.30
CA GLU A 1163 -0.14 -15.93 -36.55
C GLU A 1163 0.50 -15.02 -37.60
N LEU A 1164 0.96 -13.83 -37.18
CA LEU A 1164 1.38 -12.76 -38.08
C LEU A 1164 2.89 -12.68 -38.34
N PHE A 1165 3.72 -13.35 -37.53
CA PHE A 1165 5.18 -13.18 -37.62
C PHE A 1165 5.99 -14.48 -37.48
N TYR A 1166 5.69 -15.38 -36.54
CA TYR A 1166 6.56 -16.53 -36.28
C TYR A 1166 6.71 -17.48 -37.47
N LYS A 1167 5.67 -17.67 -38.29
CA LYS A 1167 5.77 -18.47 -39.53
C LYS A 1167 6.77 -17.88 -40.53
N ASP A 1168 6.74 -16.57 -40.72
CA ASP A 1168 7.67 -15.88 -41.62
C ASP A 1168 9.09 -15.85 -41.04
N LEU A 1169 9.21 -15.69 -39.72
CA LEU A 1169 10.49 -15.79 -39.03
C LEU A 1169 11.12 -17.16 -39.22
N LEU A 1170 10.37 -18.26 -39.02
CA LEU A 1170 10.88 -19.62 -39.22
C LEU A 1170 11.30 -19.87 -40.68
N ARG A 1171 10.57 -19.34 -41.66
CA ARG A 1171 10.96 -19.39 -43.08
C ARG A 1171 12.25 -18.61 -43.37
N THR A 1172 12.45 -17.48 -42.70
CA THR A 1172 13.71 -16.72 -42.78
C THR A 1172 14.85 -17.47 -42.12
N LEU A 1173 14.62 -18.09 -40.96
CA LEU A 1173 15.62 -18.90 -40.28
C LEU A 1173 16.01 -20.14 -41.10
N SER A 1174 15.10 -20.74 -41.87
CA SER A 1174 15.45 -21.84 -42.77
C SER A 1174 16.37 -21.42 -43.93
N LYS A 1175 16.36 -20.15 -44.36
CA LYS A 1175 17.35 -19.64 -45.34
C LYS A 1175 18.77 -19.62 -44.75
N LEU A 1176 18.88 -19.46 -43.43
CA LEU A 1176 20.14 -19.43 -42.69
C LEU A 1176 20.64 -20.83 -42.26
N GLN A 1177 19.84 -21.88 -42.45
CA GLN A 1177 20.22 -23.25 -42.16
C GLN A 1177 21.22 -23.81 -43.21
N PRO A 1178 22.04 -24.81 -42.86
CA PRO A 1178 22.81 -25.54 -43.86
C PRO A 1178 21.85 -26.23 -44.84
N LYS A 1179 22.08 -26.10 -46.15
CA LYS A 1179 21.44 -27.00 -47.12
C LYS A 1179 21.95 -28.40 -46.81
N PHE A 1180 21.08 -29.28 -46.29
CA PHE A 1180 21.41 -30.70 -46.27
C PHE A 1180 21.57 -31.13 -47.74
N SER A 1181 22.78 -31.51 -48.14
CA SER A 1181 22.94 -32.36 -49.32
C SER A 1181 22.23 -33.66 -49.01
N LEU A 1182 21.18 -33.97 -49.77
CA LEU A 1182 20.67 -35.32 -49.86
C LEU A 1182 21.74 -36.14 -50.60
N GLU A 1183 22.64 -36.74 -49.84
CA GLU A 1183 23.37 -37.96 -50.21
C GLU A 1183 23.03 -39.05 -49.20
#